data_AF-A0A2V9R4Z7-F1
#
_entry.id   AF-A0A2V9R4Z7-F1
#
_cell.length_a   1.000
_cell.length_b   1.000
_cell.length_c   1.000
_cell.angle_alpha   90.00
_cell.angle_beta   90.00
_cell.angle_gamma   90.00
#
_symmetry.space_group_name_H-M   'P 1'
#
loop_
_entity.id
_entity.type
_entity.pdbx_description
1 polymer ?
#
loop_
_entity_poly.entity_id
_entity_poly.type
_entity_poly.pdbx_seq_one_letter_code
_entity_poly.pdbx_strand_id
1 'polypeptide(L)'
;MQRSFLASFLLLNALGLSVFTVSSTNSNAAPEPGLLFYLSGNNGFTADFARGDPKPGVVSGVEIIPDGALGAGFRCAHFDQIFGYWASGNIYAERGTLAFFWRARDPIGKTPFHIFQVSYCDHSSIDSYWLRIDFNGEGYDAFVTDASLARARVSYKLASLPKPDQWVHFCLEWDETQGMRFFVDGQLVGKVDISAVFYAGLDQFGPHGEVIGPQEVYTGLQYVRGGDIDEIRIYDQMLSAADVARVAKGEPAHETKAVLRDLRNKKTQDEWWLRYGWNRPGDVPSYLAGSSVRVRKVEIQETYDLKQWFWKANDGIRETTWPGVYNQSRLPGRTDYFIEPDWNCYTSSGKSVTFTMPDEPWNHLEIAGSAFGSMSLLVFDKEGRRYQESPLFERPPKQERTFHRLKEPVRGGKVRFDNTVQETPIGEFSAYYVSTGREPQGPARLSYTITGKAQTDNSSLNPLMSYVNGRFMADERSVMVALPAGAPFTPRTSIMEKSLPLVHVLIPFEFRADMRPAPKSDNHEVSNISEYSYTWENMYDGLDGVAIDLPALKVKPTHGEYFPLNIQVKDPLWPNRNLLDFSFAVKPGEAKTLWLDTRDRILPNGYSFYITIAGAGSDFGPECLEGAQVRLVFKERKEAAVEHEIDRFTQVKDNVGNFLEWGTNNKKLKLYDRYSRDVTDLLRVKPDHPRGRYYWSYLNPEQGWPQFDQPKAPVDIPLWAFRQIEDLKLLKQFINWWIDERQIENGELGGGLSDDGDLTNLWPGAALMGIEPEKITHSIHTLMDAYYNHGMFTNGLATIMADQLHSYE
;
A
#
# COMPACT_ATOMS: atom_id res chain seq x y z
N MET A 1 24.19 -58.77 -22.53
CA MET A 1 23.92 -58.81 -23.99
C MET A 1 23.63 -57.37 -24.41
N GLN A 2 24.68 -56.64 -24.80
CA GLN A 2 25.08 -56.36 -26.19
C GLN A 2 24.04 -55.49 -26.92
N ARG A 3 24.33 -54.37 -27.59
CA ARG A 3 25.52 -53.56 -27.98
C ARG A 3 24.90 -52.29 -28.64
N SER A 4 25.31 -51.04 -28.39
CA SER A 4 26.37 -50.29 -29.10
C SER A 4 26.09 -50.12 -30.62
N PHE A 5 26.28 -49.01 -31.36
CA PHE A 5 27.17 -47.84 -31.28
C PHE A 5 26.95 -46.91 -32.53
N LEU A 6 27.29 -45.61 -32.44
CA LEU A 6 27.84 -44.65 -33.47
C LEU A 6 27.02 -44.33 -34.75
N ALA A 7 27.05 -43.14 -35.41
CA ALA A 7 27.92 -41.94 -35.44
C ALA A 7 27.17 -40.75 -36.14
N SER A 8 27.35 -39.48 -35.74
CA SER A 8 28.07 -38.37 -36.45
C SER A 8 27.45 -37.88 -37.80
N PHE A 9 27.34 -36.60 -38.20
CA PHE A 9 27.75 -35.28 -37.70
C PHE A 9 27.23 -34.17 -38.69
N LEU A 10 27.08 -32.91 -38.20
CA LEU A 10 27.15 -31.59 -38.91
C LEU A 10 25.92 -31.18 -39.77
N LEU A 11 25.34 -29.97 -39.72
CA LEU A 11 25.91 -28.62 -39.58
C LEU A 11 24.84 -27.57 -39.18
N LEU A 12 25.24 -26.63 -38.30
CA LEU A 12 24.88 -25.19 -38.17
C LEU A 12 23.41 -24.72 -38.14
N ASN A 13 23.00 -24.16 -36.99
CA ASN A 13 22.84 -22.70 -36.87
C ASN A 13 22.69 -22.28 -35.40
N ALA A 14 23.55 -21.36 -34.99
CA ALA A 14 23.51 -20.67 -33.71
C ALA A 14 22.35 -19.66 -33.72
N LEU A 15 21.46 -19.74 -32.71
CA LEU A 15 20.60 -18.63 -32.31
C LEU A 15 20.69 -18.48 -30.80
N GLY A 16 21.05 -17.27 -30.39
CA GLY A 16 21.54 -16.93 -29.07
C GLY A 16 20.47 -17.02 -27.99
N LEU A 17 20.90 -17.53 -26.83
CA LEU A 17 20.26 -17.21 -25.56
C LEU A 17 20.45 -15.71 -25.30
N SER A 18 19.39 -14.95 -25.50
CA SER A 18 19.27 -13.60 -24.95
C SER A 18 19.07 -13.70 -23.44
N VAL A 19 20.20 -13.63 -22.73
CA VAL A 19 20.24 -13.30 -21.30
C VAL A 19 19.60 -11.92 -21.13
N PHE A 20 18.52 -11.84 -20.37
CA PHE A 20 17.97 -10.58 -19.89
C PHE A 20 18.97 -9.98 -18.90
N THR A 21 19.94 -9.21 -19.41
CA THR A 21 20.71 -8.28 -18.59
C THR A 21 19.77 -7.16 -18.18
N VAL A 22 19.29 -7.20 -16.94
CA VAL A 22 18.78 -6.01 -16.24
C VAL A 22 19.89 -4.97 -16.33
N SER A 23 19.66 -3.94 -17.15
CA SER A 23 20.64 -2.88 -17.34
C SER A 23 20.86 -2.18 -16.00
N SER A 24 22.11 -2.21 -15.56
CA SER A 24 22.64 -1.29 -14.57
C SER A 24 22.12 0.12 -14.81
N THR A 25 21.66 0.77 -13.76
CA THR A 25 21.28 2.18 -13.70
C THR A 25 22.38 3.05 -14.32
N ASN A 26 22.20 3.42 -15.59
CA ASN A 26 22.93 4.54 -16.15
C ASN A 26 22.50 5.77 -15.37
N SER A 27 23.40 6.28 -14.54
CA SER A 27 23.31 7.63 -13.99
C SER A 27 23.48 8.63 -15.13
N ASN A 28 22.51 8.72 -16.03
CA ASN A 28 22.36 9.93 -16.84
C ASN A 28 21.99 11.04 -15.85
N ALA A 29 22.82 12.07 -15.80
CA ALA A 29 22.44 13.31 -15.15
C ALA A 29 21.08 13.74 -15.74
N ALA A 30 20.14 14.11 -14.88
CA ALA A 30 18.85 14.58 -15.36
C ALA A 30 19.08 15.77 -16.30
N PRO A 31 18.41 15.81 -17.46
CA PRO A 31 18.56 16.90 -18.42
C PRO A 31 18.07 18.23 -17.84
N GLU A 32 17.23 18.17 -16.81
CA GLU A 32 16.70 19.33 -16.09
C GLU A 32 16.84 19.12 -14.57
N PRO A 33 17.01 20.18 -13.77
CA PRO A 33 17.06 20.06 -12.32
C PRO A 33 15.77 19.46 -11.75
N GLY A 34 15.90 18.43 -10.91
CA GLY A 34 14.77 17.78 -10.24
C GLY A 34 13.88 16.90 -11.13
N LEU A 35 14.18 16.77 -12.43
CA LEU A 35 13.38 15.93 -13.33
C LEU A 35 13.45 14.46 -12.92
N LEU A 36 12.28 13.83 -12.88
CA LEU A 36 12.08 12.40 -12.60
C LEU A 36 11.62 11.63 -13.83
N PHE A 37 10.79 12.23 -14.67
CA PHE A 37 10.20 11.60 -15.83
C PHE A 37 9.92 12.62 -16.92
N TYR A 38 10.24 12.28 -18.17
CA TYR A 38 9.90 13.07 -19.36
C TYR A 38 9.54 12.16 -20.51
N LEU A 39 8.35 12.36 -21.08
CA LEU A 39 7.82 11.63 -22.22
C LEU A 39 7.31 12.61 -23.29
N SER A 40 7.96 12.59 -24.45
CA SER A 40 7.48 13.16 -25.71
C SER A 40 7.08 12.05 -26.69
N GLY A 41 6.32 12.39 -27.74
CA GLY A 41 6.01 11.42 -28.81
C GLY A 41 7.19 11.13 -29.76
N ASN A 42 8.35 11.73 -29.55
CA ASN A 42 9.50 11.61 -30.47
C ASN A 42 10.24 10.27 -30.34
N ASN A 43 10.14 9.59 -29.19
CA ASN A 43 10.82 8.31 -28.92
C ASN A 43 9.84 7.15 -28.74
N GLY A 44 8.70 7.20 -29.44
CA GLY A 44 7.66 6.20 -29.28
C GLY A 44 6.98 6.31 -27.92
N PHE A 45 6.64 5.17 -27.31
CA PHE A 45 6.09 5.10 -25.96
C PHE A 45 7.16 5.00 -24.87
N THR A 46 8.45 5.03 -25.19
CA THR A 46 9.50 5.00 -24.17
C THR A 46 9.84 6.43 -23.78
N ALA A 47 9.75 6.74 -22.49
CA ALA A 47 10.09 8.05 -21.95
C ALA A 47 11.50 8.45 -22.38
N ASP A 48 11.65 9.70 -22.83
CA ASP A 48 12.95 10.31 -23.16
C ASP A 48 13.88 10.32 -21.95
N PHE A 49 13.30 10.46 -20.75
CA PHE A 49 14.01 10.33 -19.49
C PHE A 49 13.10 9.71 -18.41
N ALA A 50 13.65 8.81 -17.60
CA ALA A 50 12.99 8.27 -16.43
C ALA A 50 14.03 7.93 -15.35
N ARG A 51 13.71 8.22 -14.10
CA ARG A 51 14.45 7.73 -12.93
C ARG A 51 14.01 6.32 -12.54
N GLY A 52 12.74 6.00 -12.76
CA GLY A 52 12.15 4.66 -12.65
C GLY A 52 12.18 3.92 -13.99
N ASP A 53 11.13 3.13 -14.27
CA ASP A 53 10.99 2.45 -15.56
C ASP A 53 10.54 3.46 -16.64
N PRO A 54 11.28 3.61 -17.76
CA PRO A 54 10.87 4.50 -18.85
C PRO A 54 9.76 3.91 -19.73
N LYS A 55 9.42 2.63 -19.58
CA LYS A 55 8.40 1.98 -20.41
C LYS A 55 7.04 2.01 -19.73
N PRO A 56 5.95 2.06 -20.51
CA PRO A 56 4.61 1.95 -19.95
C PRO A 56 4.41 0.57 -19.34
N GLY A 57 3.71 0.50 -18.21
CA GLY A 57 3.26 -0.77 -17.63
C GLY A 57 2.26 -1.47 -18.56
N VAL A 58 1.39 -0.65 -19.16
CA VAL A 58 0.33 -1.02 -20.10
C VAL A 58 0.13 0.10 -21.13
N VAL A 59 -0.04 -0.29 -22.39
CA VAL A 59 -0.39 0.62 -23.48
C VAL A 59 -1.25 -0.11 -24.52
N SER A 60 -2.41 0.45 -24.86
CA SER A 60 -3.34 -0.02 -25.90
C SER A 60 -4.22 1.14 -26.34
N GLY A 61 -4.69 1.15 -27.59
CA GLY A 61 -5.60 2.20 -28.08
C GLY A 61 -5.00 3.62 -28.07
N VAL A 62 -3.66 3.74 -28.17
CA VAL A 62 -2.94 5.02 -28.25
C VAL A 62 -2.12 5.07 -29.54
N GLU A 63 -2.24 6.15 -30.29
CA GLU A 63 -1.50 6.40 -31.53
C GLU A 63 -0.48 7.52 -31.34
N ILE A 64 0.64 7.46 -32.05
CA ILE A 64 1.58 8.58 -32.12
C ILE A 64 1.18 9.46 -33.29
N ILE A 65 1.04 10.76 -33.05
CA ILE A 65 0.59 11.74 -34.04
C ILE A 65 1.69 12.76 -34.32
N PRO A 66 1.83 13.24 -35.59
CA PRO A 66 2.87 14.20 -35.94
C PRO A 66 2.55 15.65 -35.55
N ASP A 67 1.30 15.93 -35.15
CA ASP A 67 0.80 17.25 -34.78
C ASP A 67 0.61 17.40 -33.26
N GLY A 68 1.64 17.03 -32.50
CA GLY A 68 1.74 17.27 -31.06
C GLY A 68 1.79 18.76 -30.71
N ALA A 69 1.79 19.08 -29.42
CA ALA A 69 2.06 20.43 -28.95
C ALA A 69 3.50 20.82 -29.34
N LEU A 70 4.42 19.87 -29.24
CA LEU A 70 5.83 20.01 -29.64
C LEU A 70 6.29 18.75 -30.38
N GLY A 71 6.34 18.83 -31.72
CA GLY A 71 6.74 17.67 -32.52
C GLY A 71 5.67 16.58 -32.48
N ALA A 72 6.07 15.34 -32.27
CA ALA A 72 5.12 14.22 -32.20
C ALA A 72 4.50 14.11 -30.79
N GLY A 73 3.20 13.83 -30.72
CA GLY A 73 2.45 13.61 -29.48
C GLY A 73 1.67 12.30 -29.48
N PHE A 74 0.80 12.11 -28.50
CA PHE A 74 -0.01 10.91 -28.33
C PHE A 74 -1.49 11.22 -28.50
N ARG A 75 -2.18 10.37 -29.25
CA ARG A 75 -3.62 10.37 -29.40
C ARG A 75 -4.22 9.20 -28.66
N CYS A 76 -4.95 9.49 -27.59
CA CYS A 76 -5.72 8.50 -26.86
C CYS A 76 -7.10 8.38 -27.51
N ALA A 77 -7.51 7.16 -27.86
CA ALA A 77 -8.87 6.86 -28.30
C ALA A 77 -9.89 7.15 -27.17
N HIS A 78 -11.20 7.02 -27.46
CA HIS A 78 -12.24 7.30 -26.45
C HIS A 78 -12.66 6.07 -25.65
N PHE A 79 -12.66 4.89 -26.27
CA PHE A 79 -13.31 3.67 -25.75
C PHE A 79 -12.34 2.56 -25.35
N ASP A 80 -11.11 2.57 -25.87
CA ASP A 80 -10.17 1.45 -25.77
C ASP A 80 -8.76 1.88 -25.40
N GLN A 81 -8.57 3.15 -25.03
CA GLN A 81 -7.28 3.65 -24.56
C GLN A 81 -6.95 3.07 -23.18
N ILE A 82 -5.73 2.57 -23.06
CA ILE A 82 -5.11 2.17 -21.82
C ILE A 82 -3.70 2.75 -21.91
N PHE A 83 -3.33 3.67 -21.02
CA PHE A 83 -2.02 4.32 -21.09
C PHE A 83 -1.49 4.64 -19.69
N GLY A 84 -0.63 3.76 -19.16
CA GLY A 84 -0.14 3.88 -17.79
C GLY A 84 1.35 3.64 -17.68
N TYR A 85 2.03 4.48 -16.90
CA TYR A 85 3.44 4.33 -16.52
C TYR A 85 3.56 4.04 -15.04
N TRP A 86 4.62 3.32 -14.66
CA TRP A 86 4.92 3.04 -13.27
C TRP A 86 5.34 4.30 -12.52
N ALA A 87 4.72 4.55 -11.36
CA ALA A 87 5.03 5.68 -10.50
C ALA A 87 6.38 5.54 -9.79
N SER A 88 6.74 4.30 -9.43
CA SER A 88 7.98 3.97 -8.70
C SER A 88 9.21 4.65 -9.30
N GLY A 89 9.78 5.62 -8.58
CA GLY A 89 10.96 6.39 -8.98
C GLY A 89 10.69 7.55 -9.95
N ASN A 90 9.56 7.53 -10.66
CA ASN A 90 9.15 8.54 -11.64
C ASN A 90 8.29 9.66 -11.04
N ILE A 91 7.70 9.45 -9.86
CA ILE A 91 6.93 10.44 -9.08
C ILE A 91 7.02 10.09 -7.58
N TYR A 92 7.11 11.11 -6.71
CA TYR A 92 7.06 10.95 -5.25
C TYR A 92 5.86 11.69 -4.67
N ALA A 93 5.31 11.19 -3.55
CA ALA A 93 4.05 11.68 -3.03
C ALA A 93 4.20 12.95 -2.18
N GLU A 94 5.34 13.10 -1.50
CA GLU A 94 5.58 14.15 -0.51
C GLU A 94 5.64 15.54 -1.14
N ARG A 95 6.24 15.65 -2.32
CA ARG A 95 6.33 16.90 -3.08
C ARG A 95 6.70 16.63 -4.53
N GLY A 96 6.28 17.52 -5.42
CA GLY A 96 6.56 17.39 -6.84
C GLY A 96 5.80 18.35 -7.72
N THR A 97 6.01 18.20 -9.02
CA THR A 97 5.30 18.89 -10.09
C THR A 97 4.97 17.92 -11.21
N LEU A 98 3.74 17.97 -11.72
CA LEU A 98 3.28 17.29 -12.94
C LEU A 98 2.92 18.34 -13.97
N ALA A 99 3.52 18.30 -15.16
CA ALA A 99 3.23 19.21 -16.27
C ALA A 99 3.08 18.47 -17.60
N PHE A 100 2.13 18.85 -18.43
CA PHE A 100 1.89 18.26 -19.75
C PHE A 100 0.97 19.13 -20.61
N PHE A 101 0.95 18.87 -21.91
CA PHE A 101 -0.02 19.47 -22.83
C PHE A 101 -1.17 18.51 -23.10
N TRP A 102 -2.37 19.08 -23.26
CA TRP A 102 -3.59 18.34 -23.56
C TRP A 102 -4.42 19.03 -24.63
N ARG A 103 -5.05 18.25 -25.49
CA ARG A 103 -5.98 18.73 -26.54
C ARG A 103 -7.24 17.89 -26.55
N ALA A 104 -8.40 18.56 -26.54
CA ALA A 104 -9.69 17.92 -26.34
C ALA A 104 -10.19 17.08 -27.54
N ARG A 105 -9.76 17.44 -28.76
CA ARG A 105 -10.18 16.93 -30.08
C ARG A 105 -11.64 17.14 -30.48
N ASP A 106 -12.55 17.04 -29.52
CA ASP A 106 -13.97 17.28 -29.69
C ASP A 106 -14.42 18.44 -28.80
N PRO A 107 -15.48 19.17 -29.20
CA PRO A 107 -16.08 20.19 -28.35
C PRO A 107 -16.33 19.65 -26.94
N ILE A 108 -15.89 20.40 -25.94
CA ILE A 108 -16.16 20.08 -24.55
C ILE A 108 -17.57 20.58 -24.20
N GLY A 109 -18.38 19.71 -23.62
CA GLY A 109 -19.72 20.04 -23.14
C GLY A 109 -19.72 20.39 -21.65
N LYS A 110 -20.75 19.93 -20.94
CA LYS A 110 -20.87 20.08 -19.48
C LYS A 110 -20.57 18.79 -18.72
N THR A 111 -20.36 17.67 -19.42
CA THR A 111 -20.07 16.37 -18.82
C THR A 111 -18.65 16.37 -18.27
N PRO A 112 -18.44 16.10 -16.97
CA PRO A 112 -17.12 15.94 -16.40
C PRO A 112 -16.37 14.72 -16.98
N PHE A 113 -15.05 14.78 -17.07
CA PHE A 113 -14.20 13.63 -17.41
C PHE A 113 -12.78 13.79 -16.84
N HIS A 114 -12.10 12.67 -16.60
CA HIS A 114 -10.70 12.66 -16.18
C HIS A 114 -9.76 13.12 -17.30
N ILE A 115 -8.79 13.96 -16.96
CA ILE A 115 -7.70 14.36 -17.86
C ILE A 115 -6.44 13.58 -17.50
N PHE A 116 -6.10 13.49 -16.20
CA PHE A 116 -4.89 12.80 -15.73
C PHE A 116 -5.07 12.26 -14.31
N GLN A 117 -4.50 11.09 -14.05
CA GLN A 117 -4.66 10.38 -12.78
C GLN A 117 -3.35 9.77 -12.29
N VAL A 118 -3.23 9.64 -10.97
CA VAL A 118 -2.16 8.89 -10.29
C VAL A 118 -2.77 8.16 -9.10
N SER A 119 -2.41 6.89 -8.90
CA SER A 119 -2.95 6.07 -7.81
C SER A 119 -1.97 5.75 -6.70
N TYR A 120 -2.53 5.40 -5.54
CA TYR A 120 -1.83 4.70 -4.46
C TYR A 120 -1.34 3.31 -4.90
N CYS A 121 -0.29 2.80 -4.24
CA CYS A 121 0.25 1.44 -4.46
C CYS A 121 -0.61 0.33 -3.86
N ASP A 122 -1.33 0.65 -2.80
CA ASP A 122 -2.24 -0.18 -2.03
C ASP A 122 -3.34 0.76 -1.52
N HIS A 123 -4.59 0.32 -1.42
CA HIS A 123 -5.68 1.18 -0.94
C HIS A 123 -6.87 0.35 -0.44
N SER A 124 -7.81 1.00 0.25
CA SER A 124 -9.09 0.40 0.71
C SER A 124 -10.28 0.72 -0.19
N SER A 125 -10.05 1.27 -1.38
CA SER A 125 -11.10 1.54 -2.37
C SER A 125 -10.63 1.24 -3.78
N ILE A 126 -11.61 0.97 -4.63
CA ILE A 126 -11.45 0.64 -6.05
C ILE A 126 -10.65 1.70 -6.81
N ASP A 127 -10.95 2.97 -6.58
CA ASP A 127 -10.41 4.10 -7.33
C ASP A 127 -8.91 4.32 -7.07
N SER A 128 -8.48 4.10 -5.82
CA SER A 128 -7.11 4.33 -5.36
C SER A 128 -6.56 5.73 -5.73
N TYR A 129 -7.42 6.73 -5.93
CA TYR A 129 -7.02 8.05 -6.44
C TYR A 129 -6.16 8.83 -5.44
N TRP A 130 -4.89 9.04 -5.80
CA TRP A 130 -4.01 9.96 -5.08
C TRP A 130 -4.02 11.36 -5.73
N LEU A 131 -3.85 11.47 -7.05
CA LEU A 131 -3.89 12.76 -7.76
C LEU A 131 -4.84 12.67 -8.94
N ARG A 132 -5.69 13.69 -9.14
CA ARG A 132 -6.48 13.87 -10.37
C ARG A 132 -6.40 15.30 -10.91
N ILE A 133 -6.47 15.41 -12.23
CA ILE A 133 -6.81 16.62 -12.97
C ILE A 133 -8.00 16.29 -13.86
N ASP A 134 -9.06 17.09 -13.77
CA ASP A 134 -10.34 16.82 -14.39
C ASP A 134 -10.87 18.05 -15.12
N PHE A 135 -11.73 17.82 -16.11
CA PHE A 135 -12.72 18.81 -16.50
C PHE A 135 -13.98 18.61 -15.65
N ASN A 136 -14.46 19.65 -14.98
CA ASN A 136 -15.57 19.57 -14.01
C ASN A 136 -16.94 20.01 -14.57
N GLY A 137 -17.03 20.28 -15.88
CA GLY A 137 -18.25 20.76 -16.54
C GLY A 137 -18.28 22.26 -16.84
N GLU A 138 -17.50 23.07 -16.12
CA GLU A 138 -17.36 24.52 -16.35
C GLU A 138 -15.91 25.04 -16.32
N GLY A 139 -14.97 24.16 -16.01
CA GLY A 139 -13.55 24.44 -15.97
C GLY A 139 -12.75 23.23 -15.51
N TYR A 140 -11.66 23.47 -14.80
CA TYR A 140 -10.72 22.44 -14.39
C TYR A 140 -10.63 22.33 -12.88
N ASP A 141 -10.57 21.10 -12.38
CA ASP A 141 -10.28 20.78 -10.99
C ASP A 141 -8.98 19.98 -10.93
N ALA A 142 -8.18 20.24 -9.91
CA ALA A 142 -6.94 19.53 -9.65
C ALA A 142 -6.82 19.27 -8.14
N PHE A 143 -6.51 18.04 -7.75
CA PHE A 143 -6.38 17.70 -6.33
C PHE A 143 -5.35 16.61 -6.05
N VAL A 144 -4.84 16.62 -4.82
CA VAL A 144 -4.04 15.55 -4.21
C VAL A 144 -4.75 15.09 -2.94
N THR A 145 -4.96 13.78 -2.83
CA THR A 145 -5.49 13.08 -1.67
C THR A 145 -4.35 12.82 -0.69
N ASP A 146 -4.56 13.11 0.60
CA ASP A 146 -3.61 12.78 1.66
C ASP A 146 -3.75 11.33 2.13
N ALA A 147 -2.77 10.86 2.90
CA ALA A 147 -2.74 9.50 3.45
C ALA A 147 -3.89 9.21 4.44
N SER A 148 -4.77 10.17 4.69
CA SER A 148 -6.00 10.07 5.47
C SER A 148 -7.24 10.40 4.64
N LEU A 149 -7.15 10.27 3.32
CA LEU A 149 -8.22 10.38 2.33
C LEU A 149 -8.82 11.79 2.14
N ALA A 150 -8.35 12.82 2.86
CA ALA A 150 -8.79 14.19 2.61
C ALA A 150 -8.10 14.76 1.37
N ARG A 151 -8.77 15.63 0.61
CA ARG A 151 -8.24 16.19 -0.63
C ARG A 151 -7.90 17.66 -0.49
N ALA A 152 -6.65 18.00 -0.81
CA ALA A 152 -6.28 19.36 -1.16
C ALA A 152 -6.73 19.62 -2.60
N ARG A 153 -7.58 20.62 -2.85
CA ARG A 153 -8.20 20.85 -4.16
C ARG A 153 -8.15 22.30 -4.61
N VAL A 154 -7.82 22.51 -5.88
CA VAL A 154 -7.99 23.79 -6.58
C VAL A 154 -9.02 23.61 -7.68
N SER A 155 -9.99 24.54 -7.73
CA SER A 155 -11.00 24.62 -8.80
C SER A 155 -10.82 25.91 -9.59
N TYR A 156 -10.79 25.80 -10.92
CA TYR A 156 -10.62 26.92 -11.84
C TYR A 156 -11.74 26.94 -12.87
N LYS A 157 -12.54 28.00 -12.84
CA LYS A 157 -13.63 28.21 -13.80
C LYS A 157 -13.13 28.90 -15.06
N LEU A 158 -13.46 28.34 -16.23
CA LEU A 158 -13.07 28.92 -17.51
C LEU A 158 -14.00 30.06 -17.93
N ALA A 159 -13.43 31.13 -18.48
CA ALA A 159 -14.20 32.18 -19.13
C ALA A 159 -14.79 31.72 -20.46
N SER A 160 -14.08 30.83 -21.16
CA SER A 160 -14.49 30.19 -22.41
C SER A 160 -13.86 28.81 -22.50
N LEU A 161 -14.63 27.83 -22.99
CA LEU A 161 -14.11 26.48 -23.22
C LEU A 161 -13.05 26.50 -24.33
N PRO A 162 -11.99 25.67 -24.23
CA PRO A 162 -10.98 25.57 -25.28
C PRO A 162 -11.60 25.03 -26.57
N LYS A 163 -11.02 25.43 -27.71
CA LYS A 163 -11.41 24.86 -29.00
C LYS A 163 -10.94 23.39 -29.09
N PRO A 164 -11.60 22.55 -29.90
CA PRO A 164 -11.22 21.14 -30.02
C PRO A 164 -9.76 20.92 -30.46
N ASP A 165 -9.23 21.81 -31.29
CA ASP A 165 -7.87 21.80 -31.83
C ASP A 165 -6.85 22.55 -30.97
N GLN A 166 -7.28 23.18 -29.87
CA GLN A 166 -6.41 23.97 -29.00
C GLN A 166 -5.66 23.06 -28.01
N TRP A 167 -4.34 23.22 -27.96
CA TRP A 167 -3.50 22.69 -26.89
C TRP A 167 -3.60 23.59 -25.64
N VAL A 168 -3.74 22.96 -24.48
CA VAL A 168 -3.76 23.58 -23.15
C VAL A 168 -2.62 22.96 -22.35
N HIS A 169 -1.80 23.78 -21.71
CA HIS A 169 -0.75 23.28 -20.81
C HIS A 169 -1.23 23.26 -19.37
N PHE A 170 -1.17 22.11 -18.73
CA PHE A 170 -1.46 21.95 -17.30
C PHE A 170 -0.16 21.82 -16.51
N CYS A 171 -0.10 22.46 -15.35
CA CYS A 171 0.96 22.22 -14.37
C CYS A 171 0.37 22.21 -12.96
N LEU A 172 0.53 21.10 -12.25
CA LEU A 172 0.08 20.90 -10.88
C LEU A 172 1.30 20.65 -9.98
N GLU A 173 1.42 21.46 -8.93
CA GLU A 173 2.49 21.35 -7.95
C GLU A 173 1.93 21.01 -6.57
N TRP A 174 2.65 20.19 -5.80
CA TRP A 174 2.30 19.82 -4.42
C TRP A 174 3.53 19.75 -3.50
N ASP A 175 3.32 19.99 -2.20
CA ASP A 175 4.34 19.87 -1.15
C ASP A 175 3.65 19.77 0.23
N GLU A 176 4.05 18.80 1.06
CA GLU A 176 3.47 18.56 2.40
C GLU A 176 3.48 19.80 3.31
N THR A 177 4.37 20.78 3.07
CA THR A 177 4.51 22.01 3.87
C THR A 177 3.89 23.26 3.24
N GLN A 178 3.48 23.19 1.96
CA GLN A 178 2.99 24.36 1.20
C GLN A 178 1.60 24.15 0.58
N GLY A 179 1.12 22.91 0.49
CA GLY A 179 -0.16 22.56 -0.13
C GLY A 179 -0.01 22.42 -1.64
N MET A 180 -0.89 23.08 -2.40
CA MET A 180 -0.99 22.89 -3.86
C MET A 180 -1.05 24.19 -4.65
N ARG A 181 -0.51 24.15 -5.88
CA ARG A 181 -0.62 25.21 -6.89
C ARG A 181 -1.05 24.61 -8.20
N PHE A 182 -1.96 25.28 -8.90
CA PHE A 182 -2.41 24.84 -10.21
C PHE A 182 -2.25 25.96 -11.24
N PHE A 183 -1.66 25.63 -12.38
CA PHE A 183 -1.38 26.53 -13.47
C PHE A 183 -1.98 26.02 -14.77
N VAL A 184 -2.52 26.94 -15.56
CA VAL A 184 -3.01 26.69 -16.92
C VAL A 184 -2.30 27.67 -17.84
N ASP A 185 -1.71 27.16 -18.92
CA ASP A 185 -0.92 27.93 -19.90
C ASP A 185 0.17 28.82 -19.25
N GLY A 186 0.81 28.27 -18.22
CA GLY A 186 1.88 28.94 -17.46
C GLY A 186 1.39 30.01 -16.48
N GLN A 187 0.08 30.22 -16.33
CA GLN A 187 -0.50 31.19 -15.39
C GLN A 187 -1.07 30.49 -14.17
N LEU A 188 -0.78 31.02 -12.97
CA LEU A 188 -1.35 30.51 -11.72
C LEU A 188 -2.85 30.78 -11.70
N VAL A 189 -3.66 29.72 -11.72
CA VAL A 189 -5.13 29.82 -11.71
C VAL A 189 -5.73 29.62 -10.33
N GLY A 190 -5.00 28.96 -9.42
CA GLY A 190 -5.43 28.82 -8.04
C GLY A 190 -4.40 28.14 -7.15
N LYS A 191 -4.63 28.25 -5.84
CA LYS A 191 -3.76 27.68 -4.82
C LYS A 191 -4.52 27.30 -3.56
N VAL A 192 -3.99 26.30 -2.85
CA VAL A 192 -4.40 25.94 -1.49
C VAL A 192 -3.16 25.89 -0.60
N ASP A 193 -3.16 26.68 0.47
CA ASP A 193 -2.07 26.74 1.46
C ASP A 193 -2.43 25.87 2.67
N ILE A 194 -1.90 24.64 2.72
CA ILE A 194 -2.12 23.70 3.82
C ILE A 194 -0.85 22.93 4.16
N SER A 195 -0.83 22.28 5.33
CA SER A 195 0.08 21.19 5.62
C SER A 195 -0.71 19.89 5.67
N ALA A 196 -0.28 18.88 4.93
CA ALA A 196 -0.96 17.59 4.80
C ALA A 196 0.07 16.47 4.70
N VAL A 197 -0.31 15.26 5.08
CA VAL A 197 0.54 14.07 4.99
C VAL A 197 0.27 13.40 3.65
N PHE A 198 0.97 13.84 2.61
CA PHE A 198 0.89 13.21 1.28
C PHE A 198 1.77 11.95 1.18
N TYR A 199 2.70 11.75 2.12
CA TYR A 199 3.59 10.59 2.19
C TYR A 199 2.83 9.26 2.05
N ALA A 200 2.95 8.64 0.87
CA ALA A 200 2.32 7.38 0.51
C ALA A 200 3.08 6.69 -0.63
N GLY A 201 2.91 5.38 -0.78
CA GLY A 201 3.37 4.65 -1.95
C GLY A 201 2.42 4.85 -3.13
N LEU A 202 2.98 4.98 -4.33
CA LEU A 202 2.23 5.21 -5.57
C LEU A 202 2.38 4.02 -6.54
N ASP A 203 1.38 3.76 -7.37
CA ASP A 203 1.41 2.65 -8.34
C ASP A 203 1.72 3.10 -9.76
N GLN A 204 0.76 3.80 -10.36
CA GLN A 204 0.75 4.13 -11.77
C GLN A 204 0.22 5.56 -11.97
N PHE A 205 0.58 6.14 -13.10
CA PHE A 205 0.05 7.41 -13.57
C PHE A 205 -0.22 7.36 -15.07
N GLY A 206 -1.18 8.17 -15.53
CA GLY A 206 -1.48 8.29 -16.94
C GLY A 206 -2.67 9.21 -17.22
N PRO A 207 -2.93 9.49 -18.51
CA PRO A 207 -4.03 10.33 -18.91
C PRO A 207 -5.34 9.54 -19.08
N HIS A 208 -6.45 10.24 -18.90
CA HIS A 208 -7.81 9.73 -19.15
C HIS A 208 -8.13 8.42 -18.39
N GLY A 209 -9.12 7.67 -18.89
CA GLY A 209 -9.53 6.38 -18.34
C GLY A 209 -10.38 6.50 -17.08
N GLU A 210 -10.96 5.38 -16.69
CA GLU A 210 -11.69 5.26 -15.43
C GLU A 210 -10.69 4.98 -14.31
N VAL A 211 -10.03 3.82 -14.36
CA VAL A 211 -9.06 3.40 -13.36
C VAL A 211 -7.66 3.42 -13.97
N ILE A 212 -6.71 4.03 -13.25
CA ILE A 212 -5.26 3.83 -13.47
C ILE A 212 -4.69 3.43 -12.11
N GLY A 213 -4.62 2.14 -11.81
CA GLY A 213 -4.38 1.69 -10.45
C GLY A 213 -3.77 0.29 -10.28
N PRO A 214 -3.50 -0.10 -9.01
CA PRO A 214 -2.85 -1.36 -8.66
C PRO A 214 -3.69 -2.59 -8.98
N GLN A 215 -4.97 -2.39 -9.28
CA GLN A 215 -5.93 -3.43 -9.60
C GLN A 215 -6.21 -3.56 -11.09
N GLU A 216 -6.20 -2.45 -11.82
CA GLU A 216 -6.46 -2.41 -13.26
C GLU A 216 -6.02 -1.09 -13.87
N VAL A 217 -5.84 -1.08 -15.19
CA VAL A 217 -5.85 0.15 -15.98
C VAL A 217 -6.90 -0.03 -17.06
N TYR A 218 -7.99 0.73 -16.94
CA TYR A 218 -9.23 0.48 -17.65
C TYR A 218 -9.90 1.77 -18.09
N THR A 219 -10.52 1.72 -19.26
CA THR A 219 -11.43 2.74 -19.75
C THR A 219 -12.80 2.12 -19.95
N GLY A 220 -13.82 2.72 -19.35
CA GLY A 220 -15.20 2.33 -19.57
C GLY A 220 -16.18 3.31 -18.95
N LEU A 221 -17.42 2.83 -18.85
CA LEU A 221 -18.53 3.48 -18.12
C LEU A 221 -18.76 4.94 -18.55
N GLN A 222 -19.02 5.85 -17.62
CA GLN A 222 -19.21 7.28 -17.88
C GLN A 222 -17.90 8.03 -18.23
N TYR A 223 -16.74 7.36 -18.15
CA TYR A 223 -15.41 7.95 -18.30
C TYR A 223 -14.80 7.77 -19.69
N VAL A 224 -15.61 7.33 -20.66
CA VAL A 224 -15.24 7.15 -22.06
C VAL A 224 -14.95 8.51 -22.72
N ARG A 225 -13.74 9.01 -22.52
CA ARG A 225 -13.24 10.21 -23.17
C ARG A 225 -11.73 10.18 -23.30
N GLY A 226 -11.26 10.18 -24.55
CA GLY A 226 -9.87 10.41 -24.90
C GLY A 226 -9.54 11.88 -25.12
N GLY A 227 -8.39 12.09 -25.71
CA GLY A 227 -7.81 13.37 -26.06
C GLY A 227 -6.38 13.14 -26.53
N ASP A 228 -5.73 14.22 -26.95
CA ASP A 228 -4.31 14.13 -27.25
C ASP A 228 -3.51 14.66 -26.06
N ILE A 229 -2.35 14.05 -25.81
CA ILE A 229 -1.42 14.38 -24.74
C ILE A 229 -0.04 14.55 -25.36
N ASP A 230 0.74 15.48 -24.82
CA ASP A 230 2.14 15.63 -25.20
C ASP A 230 2.99 16.06 -24.02
N GLU A 231 4.28 15.74 -24.08
CA GLU A 231 5.32 16.34 -23.23
C GLU A 231 5.08 16.18 -21.71
N ILE A 232 4.73 14.97 -21.25
CA ILE A 232 4.56 14.72 -19.81
C ILE A 232 5.90 14.86 -19.10
N ARG A 233 6.00 15.80 -18.17
CA ARG A 233 7.15 16.05 -17.31
C ARG A 233 6.76 15.94 -15.84
N ILE A 234 7.56 15.23 -15.06
CA ILE A 234 7.40 15.10 -13.61
C ILE A 234 8.70 15.50 -12.91
N TYR A 235 8.60 16.36 -11.91
CA TYR A 235 9.72 16.83 -11.08
C TYR A 235 9.54 16.46 -9.62
N ASP A 236 10.64 16.33 -8.88
CA ASP A 236 10.70 15.98 -7.46
C ASP A 236 10.39 17.13 -6.49
N GLN A 237 9.97 18.28 -7.01
CA GLN A 237 9.73 19.51 -6.25
C GLN A 237 8.75 20.45 -6.96
N MET A 238 8.20 21.41 -6.21
CA MET A 238 7.50 22.56 -6.81
C MET A 238 8.51 23.41 -7.61
N LEU A 239 8.12 23.87 -8.80
CA LEU A 239 8.95 24.70 -9.66
C LEU A 239 8.83 26.19 -9.27
N SER A 240 9.77 27.00 -9.77
CA SER A 240 9.60 28.45 -9.71
C SER A 240 8.54 28.89 -10.73
N ALA A 241 7.83 30.00 -10.47
CA ALA A 241 6.87 30.53 -11.46
C ALA A 241 7.51 30.81 -12.83
N ALA A 242 8.81 31.15 -12.86
CA ALA A 242 9.56 31.32 -14.09
C ALA A 242 9.77 29.98 -14.82
N ASP A 243 10.15 28.92 -14.10
CA ASP A 243 10.30 27.57 -14.66
C ASP A 243 8.95 27.01 -15.14
N VAL A 244 7.85 27.23 -14.40
CA VAL A 244 6.50 26.85 -14.88
C VAL A 244 6.17 27.53 -16.21
N ALA A 245 6.48 28.82 -16.35
CA ALA A 245 6.27 29.56 -17.59
C ALA A 245 7.19 29.10 -18.75
N ARG A 246 8.35 28.50 -18.45
CA ARG A 246 9.25 27.88 -19.43
C ARG A 246 8.71 26.54 -19.89
N VAL A 247 8.35 25.66 -18.96
CA VAL A 247 7.79 24.34 -19.26
C VAL A 247 6.48 24.47 -20.05
N ALA A 248 5.65 25.48 -19.74
CA ALA A 248 4.45 25.80 -20.52
C ALA A 248 4.70 26.21 -21.98
N LYS A 249 5.94 26.54 -22.35
CA LYS A 249 6.38 26.84 -23.72
C LYS A 249 7.17 25.68 -24.35
N GLY A 250 7.30 24.56 -23.64
CA GLY A 250 8.14 23.45 -24.06
C GLY A 250 9.63 23.61 -23.76
N GLU A 251 10.00 24.62 -22.99
CA GLU A 251 11.39 24.84 -22.61
C GLU A 251 11.74 24.11 -21.31
N PRO A 252 12.96 23.55 -21.18
CA PRO A 252 13.43 22.94 -19.93
C PRO A 252 13.39 23.89 -18.74
N ALA A 253 13.06 23.33 -17.56
CA ALA A 253 13.28 23.99 -16.28
C ALA A 253 14.79 24.22 -16.05
N HIS A 254 15.16 25.34 -15.47
CA HIS A 254 16.56 25.74 -15.34
C HIS A 254 16.90 26.34 -13.97
N GLU A 255 16.00 27.12 -13.37
CA GLU A 255 16.30 27.86 -12.14
C GLU A 255 16.08 27.05 -10.85
N THR A 256 15.44 25.87 -10.97
CA THR A 256 15.03 25.09 -9.82
C THR A 256 16.24 24.49 -9.11
N LYS A 257 16.39 24.81 -7.82
CA LYS A 257 17.46 24.27 -6.96
C LYS A 257 16.96 23.01 -6.28
N ALA A 258 17.83 22.02 -6.12
CA ALA A 258 17.52 20.81 -5.37
C ALA A 258 16.93 21.13 -3.99
N VAL A 259 15.82 20.48 -3.63
CA VAL A 259 15.31 20.51 -2.25
C VAL A 259 16.31 19.84 -1.34
N LEU A 260 16.81 20.60 -0.36
CA LEU A 260 17.61 20.07 0.75
C LEU A 260 16.80 20.21 2.03
N ARG A 261 16.16 19.13 2.47
CA ARG A 261 15.44 19.10 3.75
C ARG A 261 16.43 18.90 4.90
N ASP A 262 16.23 19.65 5.97
CA ASP A 262 17.00 19.52 7.20
C ASP A 262 16.13 19.88 8.40
N LEU A 263 16.14 19.05 9.45
CA LEU A 263 15.33 19.26 10.65
C LEU A 263 15.73 20.51 11.47
N ARG A 264 16.81 21.21 11.12
CA ARG A 264 17.11 22.55 11.63
C ARG A 264 16.11 23.60 11.12
N ASN A 265 15.45 23.32 9.99
CA ASN A 265 14.31 24.10 9.52
C ASN A 265 13.03 23.65 10.27
N LYS A 266 12.35 24.59 10.91
CA LYS A 266 11.16 24.30 11.72
C LYS A 266 10.02 23.67 10.92
N LYS A 267 9.79 24.07 9.66
CA LYS A 267 8.72 23.48 8.83
C LYS A 267 9.00 22.01 8.51
N THR A 268 10.24 21.72 8.11
CA THR A 268 10.69 20.34 7.87
C THR A 268 10.64 19.51 9.16
N GLN A 269 11.02 20.10 10.30
CA GLN A 269 10.90 19.44 11.60
C GLN A 269 9.44 19.13 11.95
N ASP A 270 8.53 20.06 11.72
CA ASP A 270 7.10 19.88 12.02
C ASP A 270 6.46 18.80 11.14
N GLU A 271 6.77 18.79 9.84
CA GLU A 271 6.41 17.71 8.91
C GLU A 271 6.91 16.36 9.42
N TRP A 272 8.21 16.27 9.72
CA TRP A 272 8.85 15.04 10.18
C TRP A 272 8.27 14.55 11.51
N TRP A 273 8.11 15.44 12.48
CA TRP A 273 7.58 15.10 13.79
C TRP A 273 6.10 14.76 13.74
N LEU A 274 5.32 15.35 12.83
CA LEU A 274 3.94 14.94 12.62
C LEU A 274 3.88 13.50 12.09
N ARG A 275 4.67 13.17 11.05
CA ARG A 275 4.71 11.83 10.42
C ARG A 275 4.94 10.70 11.44
N TYR A 276 5.79 10.95 12.44
CA TYR A 276 6.12 9.97 13.50
C TYR A 276 5.40 10.21 14.85
N GLY A 277 4.55 11.22 14.95
CA GLY A 277 3.78 11.51 16.18
C GLY A 277 4.59 12.10 17.34
N TRP A 278 5.74 12.73 17.05
CA TRP A 278 6.63 13.41 18.00
C TRP A 278 6.31 14.91 18.15
N ASN A 279 5.29 15.40 17.46
CA ASN A 279 4.92 16.82 17.43
C ASN A 279 4.20 17.32 18.69
N ARG A 280 3.81 16.42 19.62
CA ARG A 280 2.99 16.77 20.79
C ARG A 280 3.84 17.15 22.00
N PRO A 281 3.70 18.38 22.55
CA PRO A 281 4.45 18.80 23.73
C PRO A 281 4.17 17.93 24.95
N GLY A 282 5.22 17.40 25.58
CA GLY A 282 5.12 16.59 26.79
C GLY A 282 4.63 15.15 26.57
N ASP A 283 4.26 14.78 25.34
CA ASP A 283 3.87 13.43 24.96
C ASP A 283 4.98 12.78 24.16
N VAL A 284 5.82 12.01 24.86
CA VAL A 284 7.02 11.36 24.32
C VAL A 284 6.76 9.86 24.23
N PRO A 285 7.20 9.17 23.16
CA PRO A 285 7.14 7.71 23.13
C PRO A 285 7.75 7.09 24.38
N SER A 286 7.24 5.92 24.76
CA SER A 286 7.64 5.29 26.03
C SER A 286 9.15 5.05 26.09
N TYR A 287 9.78 5.51 27.18
CA TYR A 287 11.17 5.16 27.48
C TYR A 287 11.29 3.68 27.81
N LEU A 288 12.21 3.00 27.14
CA LEU A 288 12.47 1.58 27.34
C LEU A 288 13.44 1.38 28.51
N ALA A 289 12.89 1.15 29.70
CA ALA A 289 13.68 0.91 30.91
C ALA A 289 14.45 -0.43 30.84
N GLY A 290 15.68 -0.44 31.38
CA GLY A 290 16.58 -1.60 31.35
C GLY A 290 17.50 -1.64 30.11
N SER A 291 18.44 -2.60 30.09
CA SER A 291 19.40 -2.77 28.99
C SER A 291 18.87 -3.66 27.87
N SER A 292 17.82 -4.43 28.12
CA SER A 292 17.21 -5.35 27.15
C SER A 292 15.69 -5.36 27.31
N VAL A 293 14.97 -5.11 26.22
CA VAL A 293 13.51 -4.99 26.19
C VAL A 293 12.94 -5.88 25.11
N ARG A 294 11.90 -6.64 25.47
CA ARG A 294 11.06 -7.43 24.56
C ARG A 294 9.86 -6.60 24.14
N VAL A 295 9.62 -6.55 22.84
CA VAL A 295 8.44 -5.95 22.20
C VAL A 295 7.77 -7.05 21.39
N ARG A 296 6.70 -7.64 21.92
CA ARG A 296 5.90 -8.64 21.22
C ARG A 296 4.77 -7.99 20.45
N LYS A 297 4.69 -8.24 19.14
CA LYS A 297 3.52 -7.89 18.32
C LYS A 297 2.36 -8.79 18.75
N VAL A 298 1.30 -8.17 19.24
CA VAL A 298 0.06 -8.85 19.63
C VAL A 298 -0.89 -8.70 18.45
N GLU A 299 -1.09 -9.79 17.70
CA GLU A 299 -1.88 -9.76 16.48
C GLU A 299 -3.35 -9.74 16.81
N ILE A 300 -4.07 -8.78 16.24
CA ILE A 300 -5.53 -8.71 16.33
C ILE A 300 -6.10 -9.99 15.72
N GLN A 301 -7.20 -10.52 16.24
CA GLN A 301 -7.81 -11.75 15.71
C GLN A 301 -8.89 -11.44 14.68
N GLU A 302 -9.72 -10.45 15.00
CA GLU A 302 -10.87 -10.06 14.19
C GLU A 302 -11.10 -8.56 14.35
N THR A 303 -11.47 -7.89 13.26
CA THR A 303 -11.81 -6.47 13.24
C THR A 303 -13.18 -6.31 12.62
N TYR A 304 -14.09 -5.63 13.33
CA TYR A 304 -15.46 -5.43 12.88
C TYR A 304 -15.87 -3.96 12.93
N ASP A 305 -16.46 -3.52 11.83
CA ASP A 305 -17.30 -2.32 11.76
C ASP A 305 -18.74 -2.78 11.59
N LEU A 306 -19.58 -2.49 12.59
CA LEU A 306 -20.93 -3.05 12.69
C LEU A 306 -20.90 -4.58 12.56
N LYS A 307 -21.43 -5.13 11.46
CA LYS A 307 -21.48 -6.57 11.16
C LYS A 307 -20.43 -7.03 10.14
N GLN A 308 -19.69 -6.10 9.54
CA GLN A 308 -18.71 -6.42 8.51
C GLN A 308 -17.34 -6.66 9.11
N TRP A 309 -16.74 -7.77 8.71
CA TRP A 309 -15.33 -8.03 8.97
C TRP A 309 -14.46 -7.14 8.06
N PHE A 310 -13.54 -6.37 8.64
CA PHE A 310 -12.77 -5.37 7.93
C PHE A 310 -11.32 -5.35 8.40
N TRP A 311 -10.42 -6.01 7.67
CA TRP A 311 -9.04 -6.22 8.11
C TRP A 311 -8.08 -5.07 7.80
N LYS A 312 -8.49 -4.17 6.90
CA LYS A 312 -7.75 -2.94 6.60
C LYS A 312 -7.65 -2.06 7.84
N ALA A 313 -6.58 -1.26 7.92
CA ALA A 313 -6.14 -0.53 9.11
C ALA A 313 -5.56 -1.38 10.25
N ASN A 314 -5.31 -2.67 10.03
CA ASN A 314 -4.44 -3.47 10.90
C ASN A 314 -3.73 -4.59 10.11
N ASP A 315 -3.59 -4.41 8.80
CA ASP A 315 -2.91 -5.34 7.89
C ASP A 315 -1.41 -5.01 7.73
N GLY A 316 -0.93 -3.97 8.43
CA GLY A 316 0.44 -3.50 8.40
C GLY A 316 0.78 -2.62 7.20
N ILE A 317 -0.19 -2.27 6.35
CA ILE A 317 0.01 -1.44 5.14
C ILE A 317 -0.57 -0.06 5.37
N ARG A 318 0.29 0.96 5.42
CA ARG A 318 -0.10 2.34 5.79
C ARG A 318 -1.15 2.92 4.85
N GLU A 319 -1.10 2.59 3.56
CA GLU A 319 -1.99 3.15 2.55
C GLU A 319 -3.40 2.54 2.56
N THR A 320 -3.64 1.48 3.35
CA THR A 320 -5.00 0.96 3.59
C THR A 320 -5.62 1.64 4.80
N THR A 321 -6.94 1.80 4.78
CA THR A 321 -7.69 2.50 5.82
C THR A 321 -8.94 1.75 6.24
N TRP A 322 -9.39 2.02 7.47
CA TRP A 322 -10.75 1.85 7.96
C TRP A 322 -11.34 3.24 8.23
N PRO A 323 -12.62 3.50 7.87
CA PRO A 323 -13.48 2.62 7.06
C PRO A 323 -13.01 2.54 5.60
N GLY A 324 -13.75 1.79 4.78
CA GLY A 324 -13.72 1.92 3.33
C GLY A 324 -14.18 3.31 2.86
N VAL A 325 -14.45 3.45 1.56
CA VAL A 325 -14.76 4.75 0.95
C VAL A 325 -16.24 4.89 0.66
N TYR A 326 -16.77 6.05 1.03
CA TYR A 326 -18.15 6.48 0.79
C TYR A 326 -18.28 7.28 -0.50
N ASN A 327 -19.36 7.03 -1.23
CA ASN A 327 -19.77 7.80 -2.40
C ASN A 327 -20.05 9.28 -2.03
N GLN A 328 -20.64 9.52 -0.86
CA GLN A 328 -21.00 10.82 -0.32
C GLN A 328 -20.19 11.16 0.94
N SER A 329 -18.90 10.81 0.92
CA SER A 329 -17.98 11.08 2.01
C SER A 329 -17.97 12.55 2.48
N ARG A 330 -18.01 12.73 3.80
CA ARG A 330 -17.91 14.04 4.45
C ARG A 330 -16.47 14.55 4.57
N LEU A 331 -15.49 13.74 4.17
CA LEU A 331 -14.09 14.15 4.19
C LEU A 331 -13.86 15.33 3.24
N PRO A 332 -13.01 16.31 3.61
CA PRO A 332 -12.78 17.49 2.80
C PRO A 332 -12.44 17.13 1.35
N GLY A 333 -13.26 17.61 0.41
CA GLY A 333 -13.08 17.45 -1.04
C GLY A 333 -13.32 16.04 -1.60
N ARG A 334 -13.69 15.04 -0.77
CA ARG A 334 -13.83 13.65 -1.23
C ARG A 334 -15.10 13.42 -2.04
N THR A 335 -16.25 13.95 -1.62
CA THR A 335 -17.43 14.01 -2.48
C THR A 335 -17.27 15.11 -3.51
N ASP A 336 -17.32 14.74 -4.78
CA ASP A 336 -17.26 15.65 -5.91
C ASP A 336 -18.26 15.29 -7.01
N TYR A 337 -18.01 15.73 -8.25
CA TYR A 337 -18.89 15.49 -9.40
C TYR A 337 -18.71 14.10 -10.03
N PHE A 338 -17.71 13.32 -9.61
CA PHE A 338 -17.59 11.89 -9.84
C PHE A 338 -17.95 11.14 -8.56
N ILE A 339 -19.23 10.85 -8.43
CA ILE A 339 -19.72 10.01 -7.35
C ILE A 339 -19.42 8.56 -7.74
N GLU A 340 -18.32 8.02 -7.20
CA GLU A 340 -18.05 6.57 -7.27
C GLU A 340 -19.03 5.82 -6.35
N PRO A 341 -19.36 4.54 -6.62
CA PRO A 341 -20.18 3.75 -5.71
C PRO A 341 -19.51 3.61 -4.33
N ASP A 342 -20.33 3.39 -3.29
CA ASP A 342 -19.80 3.00 -1.98
C ASP A 342 -19.03 1.69 -2.14
N TRP A 343 -17.85 1.58 -1.51
CA TRP A 343 -17.03 0.38 -1.62
C TRP A 343 -16.79 -0.23 -0.26
N ASN A 344 -17.39 -1.41 -0.05
CA ASN A 344 -17.10 -2.29 1.08
C ASN A 344 -17.36 -1.59 2.42
N CYS A 345 -18.49 -0.87 2.56
CA CYS A 345 -18.89 -0.25 3.82
C CYS A 345 -20.42 -0.03 3.92
N TYR A 346 -20.94 0.07 5.14
CA TYR A 346 -22.30 0.56 5.41
C TYR A 346 -22.33 2.09 5.42
N THR A 347 -23.47 2.73 5.13
CA THR A 347 -23.65 4.19 5.30
C THR A 347 -23.39 4.66 6.73
N SER A 348 -23.53 3.76 7.71
CA SER A 348 -23.26 3.99 9.14
C SER A 348 -21.87 3.56 9.62
N SER A 349 -21.03 2.97 8.75
CA SER A 349 -19.64 2.62 9.06
C SER A 349 -18.80 3.85 9.44
N GLY A 350 -17.58 3.65 9.91
CA GLY A 350 -16.67 4.75 10.26
C GLY A 350 -17.00 5.50 11.55
N LYS A 351 -18.11 5.13 12.23
CA LYS A 351 -18.47 5.64 13.56
C LYS A 351 -17.71 4.93 14.66
N SER A 352 -17.54 3.61 14.54
CA SER A 352 -16.79 2.82 15.51
C SER A 352 -16.24 1.55 14.88
N VAL A 353 -15.08 1.11 15.34
CA VAL A 353 -14.49 -0.19 14.98
C VAL A 353 -14.10 -0.95 16.23
N THR A 354 -14.32 -2.26 16.21
CA THR A 354 -14.01 -3.15 17.33
C THR A 354 -12.95 -4.17 16.92
N PHE A 355 -11.84 -4.16 17.62
CA PHE A 355 -10.72 -5.09 17.47
C PHE A 355 -10.80 -6.17 18.55
N THR A 356 -10.79 -7.44 18.15
CA THR A 356 -10.77 -8.58 19.07
C THR A 356 -9.33 -8.98 19.35
N MET A 357 -8.95 -8.93 20.63
CA MET A 357 -7.59 -9.22 21.07
C MET A 357 -7.43 -10.73 21.37
N PRO A 358 -6.26 -11.32 21.06
CA PRO A 358 -5.96 -12.71 21.42
C PRO A 358 -5.83 -12.87 22.94
N ASP A 359 -6.00 -14.11 23.44
CA ASP A 359 -5.84 -14.44 24.87
C ASP A 359 -4.36 -14.46 25.33
N GLU A 360 -3.68 -13.33 25.15
CA GLU A 360 -2.32 -13.04 25.58
C GLU A 360 -2.23 -11.61 26.14
N PRO A 361 -1.21 -11.30 26.96
CA PRO A 361 -1.08 -9.96 27.54
C PRO A 361 -0.72 -8.93 26.47
N TRP A 362 -1.20 -7.70 26.63
CA TRP A 362 -0.82 -6.52 25.86
C TRP A 362 -0.84 -5.28 26.78
N ASN A 363 0.00 -4.29 26.49
CA ASN A 363 0.10 -3.08 27.30
C ASN A 363 0.47 -1.81 26.54
N HIS A 364 0.63 -1.87 25.21
CA HIS A 364 0.99 -0.71 24.40
C HIS A 364 0.19 -0.72 23.10
N LEU A 365 -0.42 0.40 22.75
CA LEU A 365 -1.26 0.56 21.56
C LEU A 365 -0.74 1.73 20.72
N GLU A 366 -0.66 1.57 19.40
CA GLU A 366 -0.33 2.63 18.45
C GLU A 366 -1.43 2.78 17.40
N ILE A 367 -1.68 4.03 16.99
CA ILE A 367 -2.70 4.37 15.99
C ILE A 367 -2.07 5.34 14.98
N ALA A 368 -2.12 5.00 13.70
CA ALA A 368 -1.81 5.87 12.57
C ALA A 368 -3.08 6.30 11.80
N GLY A 369 -3.03 7.42 11.09
CA GLY A 369 -4.16 8.04 10.39
C GLY A 369 -4.80 9.19 11.17
N SER A 370 -5.70 9.94 10.55
CA SER A 370 -6.24 11.18 11.13
C SER A 370 -7.40 10.98 12.12
N ALA A 371 -8.00 9.77 12.20
CA ALA A 371 -9.16 9.46 13.06
C ALA A 371 -8.94 9.87 14.52
N PHE A 372 -9.88 10.54 15.18
CA PHE A 372 -9.71 10.96 16.58
C PHE A 372 -10.99 10.73 17.38
N GLY A 373 -10.86 10.53 18.69
CA GLY A 373 -11.97 10.10 19.55
C GLY A 373 -11.53 9.14 20.64
N SER A 374 -12.47 8.39 21.18
CA SER A 374 -12.27 7.61 22.40
C SER A 374 -11.91 6.16 22.09
N MET A 375 -10.98 5.61 22.87
CA MET A 375 -10.66 4.19 22.87
C MET A 375 -11.14 3.56 24.17
N SER A 376 -11.92 2.48 24.06
CA SER A 376 -12.52 1.76 25.18
C SER A 376 -12.14 0.28 25.17
N LEU A 377 -11.92 -0.29 26.35
CA LEU A 377 -11.77 -1.72 26.58
C LEU A 377 -13.14 -2.32 26.90
N LEU A 378 -13.50 -3.37 26.16
CA LEU A 378 -14.71 -4.17 26.35
C LEU A 378 -14.31 -5.56 26.88
N VAL A 379 -14.68 -5.86 28.13
CA VAL A 379 -14.43 -7.17 28.76
C VAL A 379 -15.76 -7.89 28.95
N PHE A 380 -15.85 -9.14 28.50
CA PHE A 380 -17.08 -9.93 28.68
C PHE A 380 -17.23 -10.39 30.13
N ASP A 381 -18.25 -9.88 30.81
CA ASP A 381 -18.70 -10.31 32.12
C ASP A 381 -19.58 -11.56 31.94
N LYS A 382 -19.07 -12.70 32.44
CA LYS A 382 -19.72 -14.01 32.27
C LYS A 382 -20.99 -14.11 33.11
N GLU A 383 -20.99 -13.55 34.31
CA GLU A 383 -22.10 -13.54 35.25
C GLU A 383 -23.25 -12.69 34.70
N GLY A 384 -22.93 -11.49 34.19
CA GLY A 384 -23.89 -10.57 33.59
C GLY A 384 -24.25 -10.88 32.13
N ARG A 385 -23.51 -11.78 31.47
CA ARG A 385 -23.59 -12.10 30.03
C ARG A 385 -23.60 -10.85 29.14
N ARG A 386 -22.73 -9.88 29.45
CA ARG A 386 -22.63 -8.60 28.73
C ARG A 386 -21.19 -8.11 28.74
N TYR A 387 -20.83 -7.25 27.79
CA TYR A 387 -19.55 -6.54 27.85
C TYR A 387 -19.63 -5.40 28.86
N GLN A 388 -18.65 -5.33 29.75
CA GLN A 388 -18.37 -4.14 30.56
C GLN A 388 -17.37 -3.27 29.80
N GLU A 389 -17.69 -1.98 29.72
CA GLU A 389 -16.88 -1.00 29.02
C GLU A 389 -16.09 -0.15 30.02
N SER A 390 -14.82 0.10 29.71
CA SER A 390 -13.95 1.00 30.46
C SER A 390 -13.08 1.83 29.52
N PRO A 391 -12.90 3.13 29.77
CA PRO A 391 -12.09 3.98 28.90
C PRO A 391 -10.60 3.62 29.01
N LEU A 392 -9.89 3.58 27.89
CA LEU A 392 -8.44 3.43 27.81
C LEU A 392 -7.75 4.79 27.65
N PHE A 393 -8.14 5.57 26.64
CA PHE A 393 -7.59 6.90 26.35
C PHE A 393 -8.46 7.67 25.34
N GLU A 394 -8.22 8.97 25.25
CA GLU A 394 -8.75 9.86 24.21
C GLU A 394 -7.64 10.20 23.21
N ARG A 395 -7.89 9.99 21.91
CA ARG A 395 -6.97 10.37 20.83
C ARG A 395 -7.28 11.80 20.38
N PRO A 396 -6.30 12.73 20.43
CA PRO A 396 -6.54 14.11 20.01
C PRO A 396 -6.59 14.25 18.48
N PRO A 397 -7.27 15.29 17.95
CA PRO A 397 -7.29 15.58 16.52
C PRO A 397 -5.94 16.08 15.99
N LYS A 398 -5.82 16.17 14.66
CA LYS A 398 -4.64 16.70 13.92
C LYS A 398 -3.35 15.91 14.21
N GLN A 399 -3.48 14.60 14.41
CA GLN A 399 -2.36 13.70 14.60
C GLN A 399 -2.32 12.68 13.47
N GLU A 400 -1.12 12.42 12.96
CA GLU A 400 -0.87 11.29 12.07
C GLU A 400 -0.59 10.02 12.87
N ARG A 401 0.16 10.10 13.98
CA ARG A 401 0.46 8.95 14.85
C ARG A 401 0.33 9.26 16.33
N THR A 402 -0.20 8.31 17.10
CA THR A 402 -0.24 8.35 18.57
C THR A 402 0.15 7.01 19.18
N PHE A 403 0.77 7.02 20.35
CA PHE A 403 1.20 5.84 21.11
C PHE A 403 0.66 5.92 22.54
N HIS A 404 0.23 4.80 23.09
CA HIS A 404 -0.48 4.74 24.37
C HIS A 404 0.01 3.55 25.19
N ARG A 405 0.67 3.82 26.31
CA ARG A 405 1.20 2.81 27.22
C ARG A 405 0.31 2.67 28.45
N LEU A 406 -0.23 1.47 28.64
CA LEU A 406 -0.99 1.12 29.83
C LEU A 406 -0.07 0.91 31.03
N LYS A 407 -0.58 1.26 32.22
CA LYS A 407 0.11 1.05 33.50
C LYS A 407 0.26 -0.43 33.82
N GLU A 408 -0.82 -1.18 33.64
CA GLU A 408 -0.86 -2.63 33.84
C GLU A 408 -1.24 -3.34 32.54
N PRO A 409 -0.68 -4.53 32.26
CA PRO A 409 -1.10 -5.31 31.10
C PRO A 409 -2.55 -5.78 31.21
N VAL A 410 -3.22 -5.78 30.07
CA VAL A 410 -4.54 -6.40 29.87
C VAL A 410 -4.32 -7.73 29.13
N ARG A 411 -5.22 -8.71 29.29
CA ARG A 411 -5.17 -9.99 28.58
C ARG A 411 -6.49 -10.22 27.84
N GLY A 412 -6.43 -10.50 26.54
CA GLY A 412 -7.62 -10.68 25.71
C GLY A 412 -8.53 -9.44 25.70
N GLY A 413 -9.83 -9.69 25.53
CA GLY A 413 -10.87 -8.67 25.46
C GLY A 413 -11.07 -8.10 24.05
N LYS A 414 -11.88 -7.05 23.95
CA LYS A 414 -12.03 -6.28 22.72
C LYS A 414 -11.69 -4.82 22.99
N VAL A 415 -11.15 -4.16 21.98
CA VAL A 415 -10.83 -2.73 22.01
C VAL A 415 -11.71 -2.04 20.98
N ARG A 416 -12.52 -1.06 21.41
CA ARG A 416 -13.39 -0.29 20.52
C ARG A 416 -12.87 1.13 20.40
N PHE A 417 -12.71 1.58 19.17
CA PHE A 417 -12.48 2.99 18.86
C PHE A 417 -13.79 3.61 18.42
N ASP A 418 -14.21 4.69 19.08
CA ASP A 418 -15.36 5.51 18.68
C ASP A 418 -14.84 6.81 18.05
N ASN A 419 -15.18 7.00 16.79
CA ASN A 419 -14.72 8.11 15.98
C ASN A 419 -15.56 9.35 16.26
N THR A 420 -14.91 10.47 16.58
CA THR A 420 -15.61 11.74 16.84
C THR A 420 -16.23 12.29 15.56
N VAL A 421 -15.56 12.10 14.43
CA VAL A 421 -16.03 12.50 13.11
C VAL A 421 -16.04 11.26 12.25
N GLN A 422 -17.25 10.77 11.95
CA GLN A 422 -17.47 9.61 11.09
C GLN A 422 -16.58 9.69 9.84
N GLU A 423 -16.07 8.53 9.39
CA GLU A 423 -15.26 8.36 8.17
C GLU A 423 -13.81 8.81 8.27
N THR A 424 -13.44 9.63 9.27
CA THR A 424 -12.05 10.02 9.47
C THR A 424 -11.20 8.75 9.70
N PRO A 425 -10.21 8.44 8.85
CA PRO A 425 -9.71 7.07 8.78
C PRO A 425 -8.61 6.76 9.80
N ILE A 426 -8.61 5.51 10.27
CA ILE A 426 -7.43 4.86 10.85
C ILE A 426 -6.68 4.20 9.68
N GLY A 427 -5.38 4.46 9.58
CA GLY A 427 -4.50 3.81 8.60
C GLY A 427 -3.78 2.58 9.15
N GLU A 428 -3.54 2.52 10.47
CA GLU A 428 -2.99 1.34 11.14
C GLU A 428 -3.31 1.39 12.64
N PHE A 429 -3.77 0.26 13.20
CA PHE A 429 -3.92 0.01 14.62
C PHE A 429 -3.06 -1.19 15.00
N SER A 430 -2.15 -0.98 15.94
CA SER A 430 -1.18 -1.98 16.35
C SER A 430 -1.13 -2.12 17.87
N ALA A 431 -1.09 -3.37 18.34
CA ALA A 431 -0.98 -3.70 19.75
C ALA A 431 0.33 -4.45 20.04
N TYR A 432 0.91 -4.14 21.20
CA TYR A 432 2.16 -4.75 21.65
C TYR A 432 2.11 -5.12 23.12
N TYR A 433 2.91 -6.13 23.46
CA TYR A 433 3.31 -6.43 24.82
C TYR A 433 4.78 -6.11 25.01
N VAL A 434 5.05 -5.06 25.77
CA VAL A 434 6.39 -4.56 26.02
C VAL A 434 6.78 -4.92 27.46
N SER A 435 7.89 -5.64 27.61
CA SER A 435 8.41 -6.11 28.89
C SER A 435 9.93 -6.14 28.88
N THR A 436 10.57 -6.23 30.05
CA THR A 436 12.02 -6.45 30.12
C THR A 436 12.36 -7.87 29.69
N GLY A 437 13.37 -8.04 28.84
CA GLY A 437 13.76 -9.37 28.40
C GLY A 437 14.78 -9.36 27.26
N ARG A 438 15.48 -10.47 27.09
CA ARG A 438 16.32 -10.75 25.92
C ARG A 438 15.62 -11.72 24.99
N GLU A 439 16.12 -11.79 23.76
CA GLU A 439 15.72 -12.79 22.79
C GLU A 439 15.93 -14.21 23.33
N PRO A 440 15.07 -15.17 22.96
CA PRO A 440 15.29 -16.57 23.30
C PRO A 440 16.53 -17.12 22.58
N GLN A 441 16.98 -18.30 23.02
CA GLN A 441 18.09 -18.98 22.34
C GLN A 441 17.68 -19.46 20.94
N GLY A 442 16.51 -20.11 20.85
CA GLY A 442 16.02 -20.74 19.62
C GLY A 442 16.83 -21.97 19.18
N PRO A 443 16.32 -22.83 18.29
CA PRO A 443 17.08 -23.88 17.63
C PRO A 443 18.21 -23.35 16.73
N ALA A 444 18.04 -22.14 16.18
CA ALA A 444 19.02 -21.52 15.29
C ALA A 444 18.98 -19.99 15.38
N ARG A 445 20.11 -19.38 15.02
CA ARG A 445 20.30 -17.93 15.02
C ARG A 445 21.22 -17.51 13.90
N LEU A 446 20.80 -16.50 13.14
CA LEU A 446 21.66 -15.82 12.19
C LEU A 446 22.04 -14.44 12.73
N SER A 447 23.33 -14.09 12.71
CA SER A 447 23.90 -12.91 13.34
C SER A 447 24.65 -12.05 12.32
N TYR A 448 24.41 -10.75 12.39
CA TYR A 448 24.88 -9.77 11.43
C TYR A 448 25.39 -8.52 12.15
N THR A 449 26.37 -7.85 11.55
CA THR A 449 26.85 -6.52 11.94
C THR A 449 26.41 -5.51 10.90
N ILE A 450 25.73 -4.44 11.34
CA ILE A 450 25.33 -3.34 10.46
C ILE A 450 26.57 -2.51 10.11
N THR A 451 26.76 -2.24 8.82
CA THR A 451 27.81 -1.34 8.34
C THR A 451 27.37 -0.49 7.15
N GLY A 452 27.77 0.78 7.18
CA GLY A 452 27.67 1.70 6.04
C GLY A 452 28.86 1.59 5.08
N LYS A 453 29.88 0.79 5.44
CA LYS A 453 31.10 0.61 4.64
C LYS A 453 30.93 -0.36 3.49
N ALA A 454 29.80 -1.08 3.42
CA ALA A 454 29.50 -1.99 2.32
C ALA A 454 28.68 -1.29 1.22
N GLN A 455 28.98 -1.63 -0.03
CA GLN A 455 28.08 -1.39 -1.15
C GLN A 455 26.83 -2.27 -1.02
N THR A 456 25.76 -1.87 -1.71
CA THR A 456 24.50 -2.62 -1.79
C THR A 456 24.43 -3.47 -3.06
N ASP A 457 25.59 -3.95 -3.55
CA ASP A 457 25.77 -4.65 -4.82
C ASP A 457 25.55 -6.17 -4.72
N ASN A 458 24.97 -6.63 -3.61
CA ASN A 458 24.47 -7.99 -3.49
C ASN A 458 23.19 -8.13 -4.33
N SER A 459 23.19 -9.04 -5.31
CA SER A 459 22.07 -9.25 -6.22
C SER A 459 20.77 -9.64 -5.51
N SER A 460 20.86 -10.30 -4.34
CA SER A 460 19.70 -10.58 -3.48
C SER A 460 19.05 -9.33 -2.87
N LEU A 461 19.76 -8.19 -2.86
CA LEU A 461 19.24 -6.90 -2.39
C LEU A 461 18.61 -6.08 -3.51
N ASN A 462 18.76 -6.46 -4.78
CA ASN A 462 18.26 -5.68 -5.92
C ASN A 462 16.77 -5.32 -5.79
N PRO A 463 15.85 -6.25 -5.44
CA PRO A 463 14.43 -5.91 -5.28
C PRO A 463 14.19 -4.84 -4.20
N LEU A 464 14.89 -4.92 -3.06
CA LEU A 464 14.76 -3.95 -1.98
C LEU A 464 15.39 -2.60 -2.33
N MET A 465 16.51 -2.59 -3.06
CA MET A 465 17.12 -1.36 -3.56
C MET A 465 16.21 -0.66 -4.57
N SER A 466 15.58 -1.41 -5.49
CA SER A 466 14.58 -0.87 -6.40
C SER A 466 13.37 -0.31 -5.65
N TYR A 467 12.90 -1.01 -4.62
CA TYR A 467 11.82 -0.53 -3.76
C TYR A 467 12.19 0.78 -3.05
N VAL A 468 13.35 0.86 -2.38
CA VAL A 468 13.79 2.05 -1.65
C VAL A 468 13.94 3.25 -2.60
N ASN A 469 14.60 3.05 -3.75
CA ASN A 469 14.76 4.10 -4.76
C ASN A 469 13.44 4.54 -5.39
N GLY A 470 12.46 3.64 -5.44
CA GLY A 470 11.15 3.88 -6.02
C GLY A 470 10.16 4.57 -5.08
N ARG A 471 10.27 4.33 -3.78
CA ARG A 471 9.29 4.75 -2.75
C ARG A 471 9.64 6.02 -1.99
N PHE A 472 10.93 6.28 -1.77
CA PHE A 472 11.40 7.37 -0.90
C PHE A 472 12.07 8.47 -1.70
N MET A 473 11.97 9.73 -1.29
CA MET A 473 12.78 10.81 -1.87
C MET A 473 14.28 10.61 -1.61
N ALA A 474 15.16 11.25 -2.40
CA ALA A 474 16.61 11.03 -2.34
C ALA A 474 17.21 11.25 -0.94
N ASP A 475 16.71 12.26 -0.21
CA ASP A 475 17.12 12.61 1.15
C ASP A 475 16.51 11.70 2.24
N GLU A 476 15.79 10.65 1.87
CA GLU A 476 15.28 9.62 2.78
C GLU A 476 15.89 8.23 2.51
N ARG A 477 16.87 8.10 1.58
CA ARG A 477 17.41 6.79 1.12
C ARG A 477 18.73 6.38 1.77
N SER A 478 18.98 6.69 3.04
CA SER A 478 20.22 6.23 3.67
C SER A 478 20.19 4.72 3.92
N VAL A 479 20.93 3.96 3.10
CA VAL A 479 20.97 2.49 3.17
C VAL A 479 22.27 1.97 3.80
N MET A 480 22.13 1.08 4.79
CA MET A 480 23.18 0.24 5.36
C MET A 480 22.89 -1.25 5.10
N VAL A 481 23.94 -2.07 5.13
CA VAL A 481 23.83 -3.53 4.97
C VAL A 481 24.20 -4.21 6.29
N ALA A 482 23.43 -5.22 6.69
CA ALA A 482 23.79 -6.09 7.80
C ALA A 482 24.54 -7.33 7.26
N LEU A 483 25.80 -7.49 7.63
CA LEU A 483 26.69 -8.54 7.12
C LEU A 483 27.05 -9.57 8.20
N PRO A 484 27.01 -10.87 7.89
CA PRO A 484 27.53 -11.89 8.79
C PRO A 484 29.06 -11.81 8.91
N ALA A 485 29.61 -12.44 9.96
CA ALA A 485 31.05 -12.46 10.18
C ALA A 485 31.79 -13.08 8.99
N GLY A 486 32.86 -12.42 8.54
CA GLY A 486 33.68 -12.87 7.41
C GLY A 486 33.03 -12.73 6.02
N ALA A 487 31.84 -12.12 5.91
CA ALA A 487 31.15 -12.01 4.63
C ALA A 487 31.95 -11.19 3.59
N PRO A 488 32.01 -11.64 2.33
CA PRO A 488 32.59 -10.86 1.25
C PRO A 488 31.66 -9.70 0.89
N PHE A 489 32.23 -8.51 0.75
CA PHE A 489 31.52 -7.32 0.34
C PHE A 489 32.44 -6.38 -0.42
N THR A 490 31.86 -5.59 -1.33
CA THR A 490 32.58 -4.51 -1.99
C THR A 490 32.62 -3.29 -1.06
N PRO A 491 33.80 -2.75 -0.72
CA PRO A 491 33.89 -1.54 0.08
C PRO A 491 33.21 -0.34 -0.60
N ARG A 492 32.49 0.45 0.19
CA ARG A 492 31.89 1.69 -0.27
C ARG A 492 32.97 2.72 -0.54
N THR A 493 32.96 3.28 -1.75
CA THR A 493 33.94 4.28 -2.20
C THR A 493 33.40 5.70 -2.12
N SER A 494 32.07 5.87 -2.08
CA SER A 494 31.40 7.15 -1.94
C SER A 494 31.03 7.46 -0.49
N ILE A 495 31.06 8.75 -0.15
CA ILE A 495 30.52 9.23 1.13
C ILE A 495 28.99 9.20 1.03
N MET A 496 28.32 8.68 2.06
CA MET A 496 26.86 8.79 2.15
C MET A 496 26.48 10.26 2.33
N GLU A 497 25.63 10.77 1.45
CA GLU A 497 25.12 12.14 1.55
C GLU A 497 24.30 12.29 2.83
N LYS A 498 24.35 13.50 3.40
CA LYS A 498 23.55 13.83 4.59
C LYS A 498 22.08 13.87 4.20
N SER A 499 21.25 13.17 4.95
CA SER A 499 19.84 12.90 4.70
C SER A 499 18.99 13.28 5.91
N LEU A 500 17.67 13.16 5.76
CA LEU A 500 16.75 13.07 6.90
C LEU A 500 17.08 11.82 7.74
N PRO A 501 16.77 11.83 9.05
CA PRO A 501 17.21 10.79 9.99
C PRO A 501 16.38 9.50 9.85
N LEU A 502 16.47 8.85 8.69
CA LEU A 502 15.89 7.57 8.36
C LEU A 502 17.00 6.67 7.80
N VAL A 503 17.19 5.50 8.41
CA VAL A 503 18.15 4.50 7.95
C VAL A 503 17.43 3.23 7.56
N HIS A 504 17.66 2.77 6.33
CA HIS A 504 17.25 1.47 5.83
C HIS A 504 18.38 0.47 6.12
N VAL A 505 18.06 -0.61 6.83
CA VAL A 505 18.98 -1.72 7.09
C VAL A 505 18.52 -2.91 6.28
N LEU A 506 19.33 -3.30 5.30
CA LEU A 506 19.05 -4.44 4.43
C LEU A 506 19.90 -5.65 4.85
N ILE A 507 19.26 -6.82 4.96
CA ILE A 507 19.92 -8.08 5.31
C ILE A 507 19.81 -9.01 4.09
N PRO A 508 20.92 -9.31 3.41
CA PRO A 508 20.89 -10.22 2.28
C PRO A 508 20.43 -11.62 2.69
N PHE A 509 19.53 -12.23 1.91
CA PHE A 509 19.14 -13.62 2.17
C PHE A 509 20.23 -14.63 1.85
N GLU A 510 21.18 -14.27 0.98
CA GLU A 510 22.31 -15.13 0.65
C GLU A 510 23.54 -14.37 0.12
N PHE A 511 24.63 -15.12 -0.08
CA PHE A 511 25.92 -14.63 -0.58
C PHE A 511 26.51 -15.47 -1.72
N ARG A 512 25.81 -16.50 -2.25
CA ARG A 512 26.37 -17.42 -3.25
C ARG A 512 26.10 -17.00 -4.70
N ALA A 513 25.19 -16.05 -4.92
CA ALA A 513 24.82 -15.59 -6.25
C ALA A 513 25.89 -14.72 -6.94
N ASP A 514 26.76 -14.04 -6.16
CA ASP A 514 27.73 -13.08 -6.70
C ASP A 514 29.16 -13.42 -6.30
N MET A 515 30.09 -13.33 -7.25
CA MET A 515 31.52 -13.41 -6.99
C MET A 515 32.02 -12.06 -6.46
N ARG A 516 32.14 -11.90 -5.14
CA ARG A 516 32.63 -10.67 -4.49
C ARG A 516 34.02 -10.85 -3.87
N PRO A 517 34.91 -9.85 -3.94
CA PRO A 517 36.22 -9.93 -3.30
C PRO A 517 36.07 -10.17 -1.80
N ALA A 518 36.77 -11.17 -1.28
CA ALA A 518 36.90 -11.36 0.16
C ALA A 518 37.71 -10.19 0.77
N PRO A 519 37.42 -9.77 2.02
CA PRO A 519 38.25 -8.80 2.71
C PRO A 519 39.69 -9.34 2.82
N LYS A 520 40.70 -8.49 2.60
CA LYS A 520 42.10 -8.87 2.83
C LYS A 520 42.30 -9.12 4.34
N SER A 521 42.51 -10.37 4.75
CA SER A 521 43.00 -10.69 6.09
C SER A 521 44.52 -10.63 6.13
N ASP A 522 45.09 -10.12 7.23
CA ASP A 522 46.55 -10.07 7.45
C ASP A 522 47.20 -11.46 7.55
N ASN A 523 46.39 -12.51 7.69
CA ASN A 523 46.81 -13.90 7.56
C ASN A 523 46.37 -14.41 6.18
N HIS A 524 47.35 -14.71 5.33
CA HIS A 524 47.17 -15.35 4.04
C HIS A 524 46.39 -16.67 4.14
N GLU A 525 45.07 -16.61 3.97
CA GLU A 525 44.22 -17.72 3.54
C GLU A 525 42.88 -17.10 3.13
N VAL A 526 42.87 -16.43 1.96
CA VAL A 526 41.60 -16.14 1.29
C VAL A 526 41.11 -17.49 0.75
N SER A 527 40.32 -18.19 1.57
CA SER A 527 39.55 -19.33 1.10
C SER A 527 38.59 -18.81 0.02
N ASN A 528 38.44 -19.58 -1.05
CA ASN A 528 37.92 -19.11 -2.33
C ASN A 528 36.57 -18.38 -2.19
N ILE A 529 36.31 -17.32 -2.96
CA ILE A 529 35.03 -16.56 -2.91
C ILE A 529 33.81 -17.49 -3.08
N SER A 530 34.01 -18.61 -3.78
CA SER A 530 33.03 -19.70 -3.95
C SER A 530 32.71 -20.52 -2.70
N GLU A 531 33.39 -20.30 -1.57
CA GLU A 531 33.28 -21.11 -0.35
C GLU A 531 32.49 -20.42 0.78
N TYR A 532 32.19 -19.12 0.65
CA TYR A 532 31.37 -18.42 1.66
C TYR A 532 29.89 -18.72 1.49
N SER A 533 29.25 -19.25 2.53
CA SER A 533 27.82 -19.52 2.56
C SER A 533 27.21 -19.00 3.85
N TYR A 534 26.21 -18.13 3.71
CA TYR A 534 25.39 -17.66 4.82
C TYR A 534 24.01 -17.36 4.27
N THR A 535 22.99 -18.11 4.69
CA THR A 535 21.66 -17.99 4.10
C THR A 535 20.60 -18.61 5.00
N TRP A 536 19.35 -18.18 4.82
CA TRP A 536 18.16 -18.89 5.31
C TRP A 536 17.41 -19.63 4.20
N GLU A 537 17.98 -19.74 3.00
CA GLU A 537 17.42 -20.56 1.93
C GLU A 537 17.21 -22.00 2.42
N ASN A 538 15.99 -22.51 2.27
CA ASN A 538 15.59 -23.85 2.74
C ASN A 538 15.78 -24.09 4.24
N MET A 539 15.89 -23.03 5.04
CA MET A 539 15.91 -23.17 6.50
C MET A 539 14.60 -23.80 6.98
N TYR A 540 14.72 -24.89 7.73
CA TYR A 540 13.56 -25.68 8.14
C TYR A 540 12.68 -24.93 9.16
N ASP A 541 13.33 -24.31 10.14
CA ASP A 541 12.72 -23.56 11.24
C ASP A 541 12.15 -22.21 10.81
N GLY A 542 11.25 -21.65 11.61
CA GLY A 542 10.61 -20.36 11.35
C GLY A 542 11.27 -19.21 12.10
N LEU A 543 11.28 -18.02 11.51
CA LEU A 543 11.66 -16.79 12.19
C LEU A 543 10.67 -16.51 13.32
N ASP A 544 11.18 -16.39 14.55
CA ASP A 544 10.46 -15.97 15.76
C ASP A 544 10.48 -14.45 15.88
N GLY A 545 11.62 -13.83 15.54
CA GLY A 545 11.76 -12.39 15.59
C GLY A 545 13.18 -11.89 15.37
N VAL A 546 13.38 -10.61 15.65
CA VAL A 546 14.62 -9.89 15.38
C VAL A 546 15.15 -9.25 16.65
N ALA A 547 16.39 -9.57 17.03
CA ALA A 547 17.09 -8.82 18.07
C ALA A 547 17.98 -7.76 17.41
N ILE A 548 17.94 -6.53 17.91
CA ILE A 548 18.84 -5.44 17.50
C ILE A 548 19.51 -4.80 18.71
N ASP A 549 20.83 -4.71 18.66
CA ASP A 549 21.61 -3.95 19.63
C ASP A 549 21.77 -2.52 19.13
N LEU A 550 20.97 -1.61 19.67
CA LEU A 550 21.15 -0.18 19.51
C LEU A 550 22.38 0.25 20.32
N PRO A 551 23.42 0.80 19.68
CA PRO A 551 24.59 1.28 20.38
C PRO A 551 24.25 2.52 21.21
N ALA A 552 25.19 2.95 22.05
CA ALA A 552 25.10 4.24 22.75
C ALA A 552 25.06 5.39 21.71
N LEU A 553 23.86 5.82 21.36
CA LEU A 553 23.65 6.77 20.27
C LEU A 553 24.29 8.12 20.58
N LYS A 554 25.11 8.63 19.65
CA LYS A 554 25.78 9.93 19.74
C LYS A 554 24.88 11.05 19.24
N VAL A 555 23.68 11.15 19.82
CA VAL A 555 22.65 12.13 19.46
C VAL A 555 22.42 13.11 20.60
N LYS A 556 21.75 14.23 20.33
CA LYS A 556 21.26 15.18 21.34
C LYS A 556 19.80 14.86 21.67
N PRO A 557 19.38 15.02 22.93
CA PRO A 557 17.98 14.85 23.26
C PRO A 557 17.14 15.91 22.53
N THR A 558 15.97 15.52 22.05
CA THR A 558 15.02 16.40 21.36
C THR A 558 13.76 16.64 22.18
N HIS A 559 13.46 15.75 23.14
CA HIS A 559 12.24 15.77 23.95
C HIS A 559 12.60 15.62 25.44
N GLY A 560 12.93 16.74 26.09
CA GLY A 560 13.43 16.72 27.47
C GLY A 560 14.78 16.02 27.54
N GLU A 561 14.89 14.91 28.28
CA GLU A 561 16.10 14.08 28.33
C GLU A 561 16.11 12.94 27.29
N TYR A 562 15.04 12.82 26.48
CA TYR A 562 14.82 11.68 25.61
C TYR A 562 15.06 12.00 24.13
N PHE A 563 15.39 10.93 23.39
CA PHE A 563 15.45 10.90 21.93
C PHE A 563 14.47 9.85 21.40
N PRO A 564 13.36 10.28 20.77
CA PRO A 564 12.42 9.39 20.11
C PRO A 564 13.01 8.68 18.90
N LEU A 565 12.62 7.43 18.73
CA LEU A 565 12.92 6.54 17.61
C LEU A 565 11.64 5.83 17.17
N ASN A 566 11.59 5.47 15.89
CA ASN A 566 10.62 4.51 15.35
C ASN A 566 11.40 3.41 14.62
N ILE A 567 10.99 2.16 14.81
CA ILE A 567 11.56 1.00 14.12
C ILE A 567 10.46 0.22 13.42
N GLN A 568 10.68 -0.10 12.14
CA GLN A 568 9.76 -0.96 11.39
C GLN A 568 10.50 -2.21 10.91
N VAL A 569 9.85 -3.36 11.06
CA VAL A 569 10.29 -4.63 10.47
C VAL A 569 9.36 -4.94 9.32
N LYS A 570 9.88 -5.01 8.09
CA LYS A 570 9.07 -5.22 6.88
C LYS A 570 8.85 -6.70 6.58
N ASP A 571 7.72 -7.02 5.98
CA ASP A 571 7.47 -8.35 5.43
C ASP A 571 8.35 -8.58 4.18
N PRO A 572 9.17 -9.64 4.15
CA PRO A 572 10.01 -9.95 2.98
C PRO A 572 9.23 -10.12 1.68
N LEU A 573 7.95 -10.56 1.72
CA LEU A 573 7.15 -10.72 0.50
C LEU A 573 6.61 -9.41 -0.06
N TRP A 574 6.30 -8.45 0.83
CA TRP A 574 5.63 -7.19 0.49
C TRP A 574 6.19 -6.05 1.36
N PRO A 575 7.22 -5.32 0.89
CA PRO A 575 7.89 -4.29 1.71
C PRO A 575 7.04 -3.11 2.17
N ASN A 576 5.86 -2.88 1.58
CA ASN A 576 4.87 -1.92 2.09
C ASN A 576 4.20 -2.40 3.40
N ARG A 577 4.20 -3.71 3.67
CA ARG A 577 3.62 -4.32 4.87
C ARG A 577 4.63 -4.40 6.00
N ASN A 578 4.29 -3.84 7.15
CA ASN A 578 5.04 -3.96 8.40
C ASN A 578 4.61 -5.22 9.16
N LEU A 579 5.56 -6.07 9.54
CA LEU A 579 5.35 -7.09 10.57
C LEU A 579 5.32 -6.46 11.98
N LEU A 580 5.99 -5.32 12.15
CA LEU A 580 6.03 -4.53 13.37
C LEU A 580 6.40 -3.08 13.02
N ASP A 581 5.77 -2.11 13.69
CA ASP A 581 6.04 -0.68 13.56
C ASP A 581 5.90 -0.02 14.94
N PHE A 582 7.03 0.22 15.61
CA PHE A 582 7.04 0.53 17.03
C PHE A 582 7.78 1.83 17.33
N SER A 583 7.12 2.70 18.10
CA SER A 583 7.64 4.00 18.52
C SER A 583 8.09 3.95 19.98
N PHE A 584 9.32 4.39 20.24
CA PHE A 584 9.92 4.36 21.58
C PHE A 584 10.91 5.49 21.79
N ALA A 585 11.35 5.67 23.03
CA ALA A 585 12.37 6.66 23.36
C ALA A 585 13.57 6.03 24.08
N VAL A 586 14.74 6.60 23.85
CA VAL A 586 15.99 6.26 24.54
C VAL A 586 16.61 7.51 25.16
N LYS A 587 17.52 7.34 26.11
CA LYS A 587 18.40 8.43 26.54
C LYS A 587 19.66 8.42 25.67
N PRO A 588 20.12 9.56 25.17
CA PRO A 588 21.38 9.62 24.44
C PRO A 588 22.54 9.02 25.23
N GLY A 589 23.43 8.30 24.56
CA GLY A 589 24.56 7.61 25.20
C GLY A 589 24.22 6.29 25.93
N GLU A 590 22.95 5.88 26.01
CA GLU A 590 22.57 4.55 26.52
C GLU A 590 22.46 3.53 25.39
N ALA A 591 23.14 2.38 25.53
CA ALA A 591 22.93 1.25 24.65
C ALA A 591 21.69 0.45 25.07
N LYS A 592 20.99 -0.13 24.10
CA LYS A 592 19.77 -0.95 24.32
C LYS A 592 19.77 -2.16 23.40
N THR A 593 19.39 -3.31 23.91
CA THR A 593 18.99 -4.45 23.06
C THR A 593 17.46 -4.45 22.96
N LEU A 594 16.93 -4.45 21.74
CA LEU A 594 15.51 -4.68 21.48
C LEU A 594 15.33 -6.08 20.93
N TRP A 595 14.52 -6.89 21.60
CA TRP A 595 13.97 -8.11 21.05
C TRP A 595 12.60 -7.81 20.45
N LEU A 596 12.56 -7.70 19.13
CA LEU A 596 11.34 -7.49 18.34
C LEU A 596 10.74 -8.86 18.01
N ASP A 597 9.89 -9.32 18.91
CA ASP A 597 9.13 -10.57 18.83
C ASP A 597 7.96 -10.34 17.88
N THR A 598 8.23 -10.52 16.59
CA THR A 598 7.23 -10.38 15.52
C THR A 598 6.31 -11.59 15.50
N ARG A 599 5.28 -11.56 14.67
CA ARG A 599 4.55 -12.79 14.33
C ARG A 599 5.45 -13.77 13.59
N ASP A 600 5.34 -15.06 13.92
CA ASP A 600 6.25 -16.06 13.40
C ASP A 600 6.12 -16.20 11.87
N ARG A 601 7.26 -16.39 11.18
CA ARG A 601 7.28 -16.54 9.72
C ARG A 601 8.20 -17.66 9.29
N ILE A 602 7.67 -18.60 8.49
CA ILE A 602 8.53 -19.44 7.66
C ILE A 602 9.05 -18.57 6.52
N LEU A 603 10.30 -18.13 6.60
CA LEU A 603 10.86 -17.22 5.60
C LEU A 603 10.81 -17.83 4.19
N PRO A 604 10.43 -17.05 3.16
CA PRO A 604 10.45 -17.49 1.78
C PRO A 604 11.88 -17.45 1.22
N ASN A 605 12.20 -18.38 0.32
CA ASN A 605 13.46 -18.35 -0.42
C ASN A 605 13.48 -17.17 -1.39
N GLY A 606 14.64 -16.55 -1.61
CA GLY A 606 14.78 -15.49 -2.61
C GLY A 606 14.50 -14.07 -2.10
N TYR A 607 14.03 -13.91 -0.86
CA TYR A 607 13.64 -12.61 -0.32
C TYR A 607 14.55 -12.19 0.82
N SER A 608 15.20 -11.05 0.66
CA SER A 608 16.03 -10.39 1.68
C SER A 608 15.16 -9.72 2.75
N PHE A 609 15.74 -9.51 3.93
CA PHE A 609 15.04 -8.94 5.08
C PHE A 609 15.31 -7.44 5.20
N TYR A 610 14.35 -6.67 5.70
CA TYR A 610 14.40 -5.20 5.65
C TYR A 610 13.85 -4.55 6.93
N ILE A 611 14.64 -3.64 7.51
CA ILE A 611 14.30 -2.87 8.70
C ILE A 611 14.47 -1.37 8.39
N THR A 612 13.60 -0.52 8.91
CA THR A 612 13.79 0.94 8.92
C THR A 612 13.94 1.43 10.36
N ILE A 613 14.80 2.43 10.56
CA ILE A 613 14.94 3.13 11.84
C ILE A 613 14.92 4.63 11.59
N ALA A 614 13.95 5.33 12.18
CA ALA A 614 13.84 6.78 12.10
C ALA A 614 14.16 7.42 13.46
N GLY A 615 14.76 8.60 13.44
CA GLY A 615 15.10 9.39 14.63
C GLY A 615 14.52 10.81 14.61
N ALA A 616 14.36 11.39 15.79
CA ALA A 616 13.75 12.72 15.94
C ALA A 616 14.67 13.91 15.61
N GLY A 617 15.99 13.70 15.51
CA GLY A 617 16.99 14.76 15.35
C GLY A 617 17.91 14.54 14.16
N SER A 618 18.41 15.64 13.60
CA SER A 618 19.28 15.66 12.39
C SER A 618 20.69 15.07 12.59
N ASP A 619 21.02 14.69 13.82
CA ASP A 619 22.28 14.06 14.23
C ASP A 619 22.15 12.53 14.34
N PHE A 620 20.98 11.97 14.01
CA PHE A 620 20.81 10.53 13.79
C PHE A 620 21.02 10.18 12.32
N GLY A 621 21.82 9.15 12.06
CA GLY A 621 22.18 8.70 10.72
C GLY A 621 22.94 7.37 10.75
N PRO A 622 23.42 6.88 9.61
CA PRO A 622 24.14 5.61 9.49
C PRO A 622 25.30 5.44 10.48
N GLU A 623 26.05 6.50 10.74
CA GLU A 623 27.17 6.51 11.69
C GLU A 623 26.75 6.19 13.13
N CYS A 624 25.50 6.44 13.49
CA CYS A 624 24.95 6.09 14.79
C CYS A 624 24.68 4.59 14.94
N LEU A 625 24.58 3.85 13.82
CA LEU A 625 24.27 2.42 13.79
C LEU A 625 25.46 1.55 13.35
N GLU A 626 26.61 2.15 13.04
CA GLU A 626 27.80 1.42 12.64
C GLU A 626 28.26 0.43 13.74
N GLY A 627 28.38 -0.85 13.38
CA GLY A 627 28.77 -1.90 14.30
C GLY A 627 27.64 -2.47 15.17
N ALA A 628 26.42 -1.91 15.07
CA ALA A 628 25.23 -2.46 15.71
C ALA A 628 25.01 -3.92 15.27
N GLN A 629 24.55 -4.77 16.19
CA GLN A 629 24.33 -6.18 15.90
C GLN A 629 22.84 -6.43 15.63
N VAL A 630 22.55 -7.22 14.59
CA VAL A 630 21.21 -7.72 14.29
C VAL A 630 21.25 -9.23 14.33
N ARG A 631 20.26 -9.85 14.96
CA ARG A 631 20.12 -11.30 15.02
C ARG A 631 18.71 -11.70 14.59
N LEU A 632 18.63 -12.58 13.60
CA LEU A 632 17.40 -13.29 13.25
C LEU A 632 17.36 -14.55 14.12
N VAL A 633 16.34 -14.64 14.97
CA VAL A 633 16.17 -15.75 15.91
C VAL A 633 15.04 -16.63 15.40
N PHE A 634 15.30 -17.94 15.35
CA PHE A 634 14.36 -18.92 14.83
C PHE A 634 13.75 -19.74 15.97
N LYS A 635 12.61 -20.37 15.70
CA LYS A 635 11.91 -21.33 16.55
C LYS A 635 11.52 -22.56 15.73
N GLU A 636 11.15 -23.64 16.42
CA GLU A 636 10.76 -24.88 15.78
C GLU A 636 9.66 -24.64 14.72
N ARG A 637 9.86 -25.21 13.53
CA ARG A 637 8.93 -25.04 12.39
C ARG A 637 7.46 -25.26 12.77
N LYS A 638 7.18 -26.28 13.57
CA LYS A 638 5.81 -26.66 13.96
C LYS A 638 5.12 -25.55 14.74
N GLU A 639 5.84 -24.83 15.59
CA GLU A 639 5.32 -23.70 16.36
C GLU A 639 5.14 -22.48 15.45
N ALA A 640 6.16 -22.14 14.67
CA ALA A 640 6.10 -21.00 13.74
C ALA A 640 5.01 -21.13 12.67
N ALA A 641 4.75 -22.35 12.20
CA ALA A 641 3.74 -22.60 11.19
C ALA A 641 2.32 -22.23 11.64
N VAL A 642 2.04 -22.25 12.95
CA VAL A 642 0.70 -21.92 13.48
C VAL A 642 0.35 -20.45 13.22
N GLU A 643 1.23 -19.52 13.59
CA GLU A 643 1.00 -18.10 13.34
C GLU A 643 1.12 -17.77 11.85
N HIS A 644 2.08 -18.39 11.14
CA HIS A 644 2.26 -18.18 9.70
C HIS A 644 1.02 -18.56 8.89
N GLU A 645 0.42 -19.73 9.16
CA GLU A 645 -0.77 -20.21 8.45
C GLU A 645 -1.95 -19.26 8.64
N ILE A 646 -2.22 -18.87 9.88
CA ILE A 646 -3.33 -17.97 10.21
C ILE A 646 -3.14 -16.61 9.53
N ASP A 647 -1.95 -16.01 9.66
CA ASP A 647 -1.72 -14.66 9.14
C ASP A 647 -1.76 -14.61 7.61
N ARG A 648 -1.11 -15.58 6.94
CA ARG A 648 -1.16 -15.66 5.48
C ARG A 648 -2.56 -15.94 4.98
N PHE A 649 -3.33 -16.81 5.65
CA PHE A 649 -4.72 -17.05 5.26
C PHE A 649 -5.60 -15.81 5.45
N THR A 650 -5.42 -15.05 6.54
CA THR A 650 -6.11 -13.78 6.75
C THR A 650 -5.79 -12.77 5.65
N GLN A 651 -4.52 -12.65 5.25
CA GLN A 651 -4.10 -11.78 4.15
C GLN A 651 -4.66 -12.22 2.80
N VAL A 652 -4.75 -13.53 2.54
CA VAL A 652 -5.41 -14.07 1.33
C VAL A 652 -6.89 -13.68 1.31
N LYS A 653 -7.61 -13.85 2.43
CA LYS A 653 -9.02 -13.45 2.55
C LYS A 653 -9.21 -11.95 2.28
N ASP A 654 -8.38 -11.13 2.92
CA ASP A 654 -8.42 -9.68 2.79
C ASP A 654 -8.17 -9.21 1.35
N ASN A 655 -7.16 -9.78 0.67
CA ASN A 655 -6.92 -9.46 -0.74
C ASN A 655 -8.10 -9.83 -1.64
N VAL A 656 -8.65 -11.04 -1.49
CA VAL A 656 -9.78 -11.50 -2.33
C VAL A 656 -11.04 -10.71 -2.06
N GLY A 657 -11.27 -10.28 -0.81
CA GLY A 657 -12.38 -9.40 -0.46
C GLY A 657 -12.34 -8.01 -1.12
N ASN A 658 -11.26 -7.66 -1.82
CA ASN A 658 -11.11 -6.41 -2.56
C ASN A 658 -10.87 -6.64 -4.06
N PHE A 659 -11.02 -7.87 -4.58
CA PHE A 659 -11.02 -8.10 -6.02
C PHE A 659 -12.34 -7.66 -6.64
N LEU A 660 -12.24 -7.12 -7.86
CA LEU A 660 -13.38 -6.73 -8.70
C LEU A 660 -13.90 -7.93 -9.47
N GLU A 661 -15.18 -7.87 -9.84
CA GLU A 661 -15.89 -8.92 -10.59
C GLU A 661 -15.23 -9.28 -11.93
N TRP A 662 -14.54 -8.33 -12.57
CA TRP A 662 -13.84 -8.52 -13.84
C TRP A 662 -12.62 -9.47 -13.74
N GLY A 663 -12.23 -9.85 -12.52
CA GLY A 663 -11.28 -10.94 -12.27
C GLY A 663 -9.83 -10.57 -12.53
N THR A 664 -9.29 -9.64 -11.75
CA THR A 664 -7.87 -9.24 -11.82
C THR A 664 -6.97 -10.48 -11.71
N ASN A 665 -6.29 -10.85 -12.82
CA ASN A 665 -5.44 -12.04 -12.89
C ASN A 665 -4.12 -11.77 -13.64
N ASN A 666 -3.50 -10.62 -13.35
CA ASN A 666 -2.27 -10.17 -14.00
C ASN A 666 -1.20 -9.82 -12.97
N LYS A 667 -0.07 -10.53 -12.99
CA LYS A 667 1.06 -10.33 -12.08
C LYS A 667 1.77 -8.97 -12.20
N LYS A 668 1.46 -8.19 -13.24
CA LYS A 668 1.91 -6.79 -13.32
C LYS A 668 1.14 -5.88 -12.36
N LEU A 669 -0.10 -6.22 -12.03
CA LEU A 669 -0.98 -5.40 -11.19
C LEU A 669 -0.72 -5.78 -9.72
N LYS A 670 -0.38 -4.78 -8.91
CA LYS A 670 0.12 -4.99 -7.55
C LYS A 670 -0.86 -5.70 -6.63
N LEU A 671 -2.16 -5.48 -6.76
CA LEU A 671 -3.17 -6.14 -5.93
C LEU A 671 -3.13 -7.67 -6.15
N TYR A 672 -3.06 -8.10 -7.41
CA TYR A 672 -2.94 -9.52 -7.73
C TYR A 672 -1.56 -10.09 -7.40
N ASP A 673 -0.47 -9.35 -7.64
CA ASP A 673 0.88 -9.80 -7.24
C ASP A 673 0.95 -10.06 -5.73
N ARG A 674 0.40 -9.16 -4.90
CA ARG A 674 0.31 -9.33 -3.44
C ARG A 674 -0.48 -10.59 -3.06
N TYR A 675 -1.69 -10.76 -3.62
CA TYR A 675 -2.47 -12.00 -3.44
C TYR A 675 -1.68 -13.24 -3.85
N SER A 676 -1.06 -13.23 -5.03
CA SER A 676 -0.33 -14.36 -5.59
C SER A 676 0.84 -14.76 -4.69
N ARG A 677 1.55 -13.78 -4.11
CA ARG A 677 2.64 -14.03 -3.14
C ARG A 677 2.10 -14.61 -1.84
N ASP A 678 1.06 -14.02 -1.27
CA ASP A 678 0.49 -14.45 0.01
C ASP A 678 -0.08 -15.87 -0.06
N VAL A 679 -0.84 -16.21 -1.12
CA VAL A 679 -1.42 -17.56 -1.30
C VAL A 679 -0.35 -18.60 -1.63
N THR A 680 0.67 -18.24 -2.43
CA THR A 680 1.79 -19.14 -2.72
C THR A 680 2.57 -19.46 -1.44
N ASP A 681 2.79 -18.46 -0.59
CA ASP A 681 3.50 -18.64 0.67
C ASP A 681 2.71 -19.51 1.67
N LEU A 682 1.39 -19.29 1.77
CA LEU A 682 0.48 -20.15 2.53
C LEU A 682 0.58 -21.62 2.06
N LEU A 683 0.41 -21.87 0.77
CA LEU A 683 0.38 -23.22 0.21
C LEU A 683 1.78 -23.87 0.16
N ARG A 684 2.86 -23.09 0.21
CA ARG A 684 4.22 -23.62 0.39
C ARG A 684 4.40 -24.24 1.78
N VAL A 685 3.81 -23.62 2.82
CA VAL A 685 3.92 -24.10 4.20
C VAL A 685 2.86 -25.16 4.52
N LYS A 686 1.63 -24.97 4.05
CA LYS A 686 0.50 -25.89 4.24
C LYS A 686 -0.16 -26.22 2.89
N PRO A 687 0.41 -27.13 2.08
CA PRO A 687 -0.09 -27.45 0.74
C PRO A 687 -1.52 -28.01 0.70
N ASP A 688 -1.95 -28.64 1.80
CA ASP A 688 -3.29 -29.19 2.00
C ASP A 688 -4.26 -28.23 2.69
N HIS A 689 -3.90 -26.95 2.85
CA HIS A 689 -4.75 -25.95 3.50
C HIS A 689 -6.10 -25.81 2.76
N PRO A 690 -7.23 -26.26 3.33
CA PRO A 690 -8.47 -26.47 2.57
C PRO A 690 -9.00 -25.18 1.93
N ARG A 691 -9.12 -24.09 2.71
CA ARG A 691 -9.70 -22.81 2.25
C ARG A 691 -8.79 -22.05 1.29
N GLY A 692 -7.49 -21.97 1.60
CA GLY A 692 -6.46 -21.49 0.68
C GLY A 692 -6.48 -22.18 -0.69
N ARG A 693 -6.71 -23.50 -0.76
CA ARG A 693 -6.88 -24.19 -2.05
C ARG A 693 -8.15 -23.78 -2.79
N TYR A 694 -9.26 -23.52 -2.10
CA TYR A 694 -10.46 -22.96 -2.75
C TYR A 694 -10.18 -21.58 -3.35
N TYR A 695 -9.51 -20.69 -2.61
CA TYR A 695 -9.13 -19.37 -3.13
C TYR A 695 -8.19 -19.47 -4.34
N TRP A 696 -7.23 -20.38 -4.32
CA TRP A 696 -6.34 -20.61 -5.47
C TRP A 696 -7.09 -21.15 -6.69
N SER A 697 -7.94 -22.18 -6.50
CA SER A 697 -8.72 -22.79 -7.57
C SER A 697 -9.76 -21.83 -8.17
N TYR A 698 -10.25 -20.83 -7.42
CA TYR A 698 -11.16 -19.81 -7.95
C TYR A 698 -10.54 -19.03 -9.12
N LEU A 699 -9.26 -18.67 -9.03
CA LEU A 699 -8.53 -17.97 -10.11
C LEU A 699 -7.77 -18.93 -11.06
N ASN A 700 -7.63 -20.20 -10.69
CA ASN A 700 -6.89 -21.22 -11.44
C ASN A 700 -7.69 -22.55 -11.53
N PRO A 701 -8.92 -22.54 -12.07
CA PRO A 701 -9.82 -23.69 -12.03
C PRO A 701 -9.31 -24.89 -12.86
N GLU A 702 -8.40 -24.67 -13.81
CA GLU A 702 -7.79 -25.71 -14.64
C GLU A 702 -6.93 -26.70 -13.85
N GLN A 703 -6.49 -26.33 -12.64
CA GLN A 703 -5.74 -27.20 -11.72
C GLN A 703 -6.66 -28.12 -10.89
N GLY A 704 -7.98 -27.96 -11.03
CA GLY A 704 -8.98 -28.70 -10.29
C GLY A 704 -9.34 -28.04 -8.96
N TRP A 705 -10.61 -28.23 -8.58
CA TRP A 705 -11.14 -27.80 -7.30
C TRP A 705 -10.81 -28.83 -6.20
N PRO A 706 -10.73 -28.44 -4.92
CA PRO A 706 -10.72 -29.39 -3.82
C PRO A 706 -11.87 -30.40 -3.92
N GLN A 707 -11.64 -31.63 -3.46
CA GLN A 707 -12.64 -32.70 -3.55
C GLN A 707 -13.96 -32.25 -2.95
N PHE A 708 -15.03 -32.38 -3.73
CA PHE A 708 -16.39 -32.11 -3.30
C PHE A 708 -17.24 -33.37 -3.49
N ASP A 709 -17.77 -33.88 -2.38
CA ASP A 709 -18.63 -35.05 -2.40
C ASP A 709 -20.05 -34.64 -2.80
N GLN A 710 -20.41 -34.97 -4.03
CA GLN A 710 -21.72 -34.66 -4.60
C GLN A 710 -22.85 -35.37 -3.82
N PRO A 711 -23.98 -34.68 -3.55
CA PRO A 711 -25.10 -35.29 -2.87
C PRO A 711 -25.71 -36.41 -3.76
N LYS A 712 -26.17 -37.48 -3.12
CA LYS A 712 -26.73 -38.66 -3.80
C LYS A 712 -28.25 -38.60 -3.79
N ALA A 713 -28.85 -38.74 -4.97
CA ALA A 713 -30.31 -38.79 -5.09
C ALA A 713 -30.87 -40.05 -4.40
N PRO A 714 -32.02 -39.93 -3.71
CA PRO A 714 -32.79 -41.09 -3.26
C PRO A 714 -33.18 -42.01 -4.42
N VAL A 715 -33.53 -43.26 -4.09
CA VAL A 715 -34.05 -44.23 -5.06
C VAL A 715 -35.28 -43.65 -5.77
N ASP A 716 -35.38 -43.89 -7.08
CA ASP A 716 -36.46 -43.42 -7.97
C ASP A 716 -36.59 -41.90 -8.16
N ILE A 717 -35.68 -41.09 -7.60
CA ILE A 717 -35.63 -39.65 -7.85
C ILE A 717 -34.58 -39.33 -8.93
N PRO A 718 -34.95 -38.66 -10.04
CA PRO A 718 -33.99 -38.24 -11.04
C PRO A 718 -32.92 -37.32 -10.43
N LEU A 719 -31.65 -37.62 -10.71
CA LEU A 719 -30.51 -36.91 -10.13
C LEU A 719 -30.56 -35.39 -10.39
N TRP A 720 -31.01 -34.97 -11.57
CA TRP A 720 -31.11 -33.56 -11.93
C TRP A 720 -32.13 -32.81 -11.05
N ALA A 721 -33.29 -33.42 -10.78
CA ALA A 721 -34.36 -32.81 -9.99
C ALA A 721 -33.95 -32.74 -8.51
N PHE A 722 -33.31 -33.79 -8.00
CA PHE A 722 -32.75 -33.79 -6.67
C PHE A 722 -31.69 -32.69 -6.50
N ARG A 723 -30.76 -32.57 -7.45
CA ARG A 723 -29.69 -31.55 -7.38
C ARG A 723 -30.22 -30.12 -7.47
N GLN A 724 -31.28 -29.85 -8.24
CA GLN A 724 -31.94 -28.55 -8.21
C GLN A 724 -32.43 -28.17 -6.81
N ILE A 725 -32.97 -29.12 -6.04
CA ILE A 725 -33.38 -28.87 -4.66
C ILE A 725 -32.17 -28.68 -3.73
N GLU A 726 -31.08 -29.43 -3.93
CA GLU A 726 -29.85 -29.21 -3.18
C GLU A 726 -29.24 -27.82 -3.46
N ASP A 727 -29.28 -27.36 -4.71
CA ASP A 727 -28.84 -26.00 -5.08
C ASP A 727 -29.71 -24.94 -4.41
N LEU A 728 -31.04 -25.11 -4.36
CA LEU A 728 -31.93 -24.19 -3.63
C LEU A 728 -31.65 -24.17 -2.12
N LYS A 729 -31.19 -25.28 -1.51
CA LYS A 729 -30.75 -25.29 -0.10
C LYS A 729 -29.48 -24.46 0.10
N LEU A 730 -28.54 -24.53 -0.84
CA LEU A 730 -27.33 -23.71 -0.81
C LEU A 730 -27.66 -22.23 -0.98
N LEU A 731 -28.55 -21.88 -1.93
CA LEU A 731 -29.04 -20.52 -2.11
C LEU A 731 -29.76 -20.01 -0.86
N LYS A 732 -30.61 -20.85 -0.24
CA LYS A 732 -31.27 -20.55 1.03
C LYS A 732 -30.25 -20.27 2.15
N GLN A 733 -29.20 -21.08 2.24
CA GLN A 733 -28.14 -20.88 3.24
C GLN A 733 -27.41 -19.55 3.01
N PHE A 734 -27.06 -19.24 1.75
CA PHE A 734 -26.40 -18.00 1.38
C PHE A 734 -27.24 -16.77 1.76
N ILE A 735 -28.50 -16.72 1.32
CA ILE A 735 -29.40 -15.59 1.60
C ILE A 735 -29.61 -15.43 3.10
N ASN A 736 -29.91 -16.53 3.82
CA ASN A 736 -30.11 -16.46 5.26
C ASN A 736 -28.87 -15.97 6.00
N TRP A 737 -27.68 -16.43 5.60
CA TRP A 737 -26.44 -15.97 6.21
C TRP A 737 -26.26 -14.46 6.02
N TRP A 738 -26.52 -13.92 4.82
CA TRP A 738 -26.43 -12.48 4.58
C TRP A 738 -27.44 -11.69 5.43
N ILE A 739 -28.69 -12.14 5.50
CA ILE A 739 -29.70 -11.49 6.34
C ILE A 739 -29.31 -11.52 7.82
N ASP A 740 -28.87 -12.68 8.32
CA ASP A 740 -28.62 -12.87 9.76
C ASP A 740 -27.30 -12.20 10.19
N GLU A 741 -26.23 -12.40 9.42
CA GLU A 741 -24.86 -12.06 9.79
C GLU A 741 -24.38 -10.72 9.22
N ARG A 742 -25.01 -10.18 8.17
CA ARG A 742 -24.57 -8.95 7.50
C ARG A 742 -25.61 -7.84 7.49
N GLN A 743 -26.90 -8.17 7.43
CA GLN A 743 -27.94 -7.12 7.38
C GLN A 743 -28.02 -6.39 8.73
N ILE A 744 -27.83 -5.07 8.71
CA ILE A 744 -27.97 -4.22 9.90
C ILE A 744 -29.42 -3.72 10.03
N GLU A 745 -29.74 -3.03 11.13
CA GLU A 745 -31.12 -2.62 11.46
C GLU A 745 -31.80 -1.77 10.37
N ASN A 746 -31.03 -0.97 9.61
CA ASN A 746 -31.58 -0.17 8.53
C ASN A 746 -31.70 -0.92 7.19
N GLY A 747 -31.36 -2.21 7.12
CA GLY A 747 -31.51 -3.03 5.92
C GLY A 747 -30.26 -3.20 5.06
N GLU A 748 -29.19 -2.44 5.28
CA GLU A 748 -27.94 -2.59 4.51
C GLU A 748 -27.18 -3.88 4.84
N LEU A 749 -26.46 -4.42 3.86
CA LEU A 749 -25.64 -5.64 3.91
C LEU A 749 -24.13 -5.35 3.93
N GLY A 750 -23.74 -4.11 3.62
CA GLY A 750 -22.38 -3.60 3.83
C GLY A 750 -21.43 -3.78 2.64
N GLY A 751 -21.95 -4.01 1.44
CA GLY A 751 -21.23 -3.70 0.20
C GLY A 751 -21.23 -2.19 -0.07
N GLY A 752 -22.25 -1.49 0.43
CA GLY A 752 -22.63 -0.15 0.01
C GLY A 752 -24.02 -0.24 -0.60
N LEU A 753 -24.83 0.82 -0.55
CA LEU A 753 -26.22 0.70 -1.03
C LEU A 753 -26.27 0.31 -2.51
N SER A 754 -25.30 0.70 -3.33
CA SER A 754 -25.20 0.27 -4.73
C SER A 754 -25.07 -1.26 -4.84
N ASP A 755 -24.01 -1.84 -4.28
CA ASP A 755 -23.70 -3.28 -4.33
C ASP A 755 -24.71 -4.14 -3.55
N ASP A 756 -25.33 -3.60 -2.49
CA ASP A 756 -26.38 -4.30 -1.75
C ASP A 756 -27.62 -4.54 -2.65
N GLY A 757 -27.87 -3.64 -3.62
CA GLY A 757 -28.91 -3.77 -4.64
C GLY A 757 -28.62 -4.88 -5.62
N ASP A 758 -27.41 -4.87 -6.19
CA ASP A 758 -26.91 -5.91 -7.09
C ASP A 758 -27.05 -7.31 -6.44
N LEU A 759 -26.51 -7.47 -5.22
CA LEU A 759 -26.57 -8.73 -4.48
C LEU A 759 -28.02 -9.23 -4.25
N THR A 760 -28.97 -8.32 -4.02
CA THR A 760 -30.35 -8.66 -3.66
C THR A 760 -31.29 -8.78 -4.85
N ASN A 761 -30.88 -8.40 -6.06
CA ASN A 761 -31.69 -8.40 -7.27
C ASN A 761 -32.31 -9.78 -7.60
N LEU A 762 -31.60 -10.88 -7.27
CA LEU A 762 -32.09 -12.25 -7.50
C LEU A 762 -32.96 -12.81 -6.36
N TRP A 763 -33.07 -12.12 -5.22
CA TRP A 763 -33.76 -12.63 -4.04
C TRP A 763 -35.29 -12.70 -4.19
N PRO A 764 -35.99 -11.77 -4.89
CA PRO A 764 -37.41 -11.93 -5.19
C PRO A 764 -37.72 -13.23 -5.93
N GLY A 765 -36.87 -13.62 -6.89
CA GLY A 765 -36.98 -14.91 -7.58
C GLY A 765 -36.84 -16.10 -6.63
N ALA A 766 -35.87 -16.04 -5.71
CA ALA A 766 -35.68 -17.05 -4.67
C ALA A 766 -36.90 -17.18 -3.74
N ALA A 767 -37.50 -16.05 -3.33
CA ALA A 767 -38.72 -16.04 -2.52
C ALA A 767 -39.90 -16.67 -3.27
N LEU A 768 -40.08 -16.36 -4.56
CA LEU A 768 -41.12 -16.98 -5.40
C LEU A 768 -40.93 -18.49 -5.58
N MET A 769 -39.71 -18.99 -5.49
CA MET A 769 -39.39 -20.42 -5.46
C MET A 769 -39.59 -21.07 -4.07
N GLY A 770 -40.02 -20.30 -3.07
CA GLY A 770 -40.35 -20.78 -1.72
C GLY A 770 -39.21 -20.69 -0.70
N ILE A 771 -38.10 -20.01 -1.02
CA ILE A 771 -37.02 -19.76 -0.05
C ILE A 771 -37.45 -18.64 0.90
N GLU A 772 -37.80 -18.99 2.14
CA GLU A 772 -38.10 -18.05 3.25
C GLU A 772 -38.83 -16.75 2.83
N PRO A 773 -39.99 -16.84 2.14
CA PRO A 773 -40.54 -15.69 1.40
C PRO A 773 -40.79 -14.46 2.27
N GLU A 774 -41.25 -14.67 3.51
CA GLU A 774 -41.54 -13.62 4.48
C GLU A 774 -40.26 -12.90 4.94
N LYS A 775 -39.20 -13.67 5.24
CA LYS A 775 -37.90 -13.14 5.68
C LYS A 775 -37.23 -12.36 4.56
N ILE A 776 -37.23 -12.89 3.33
CA ILE A 776 -36.68 -12.19 2.16
C ILE A 776 -37.46 -10.90 1.89
N THR A 777 -38.80 -10.96 1.89
CA THR A 777 -39.64 -9.78 1.63
C THR A 777 -39.36 -8.68 2.67
N HIS A 778 -39.29 -9.03 3.95
CA HIS A 778 -38.98 -8.07 5.00
C HIS A 778 -37.57 -7.47 4.84
N SER A 779 -36.58 -8.32 4.53
CA SER A 779 -35.20 -7.90 4.29
C SER A 779 -35.08 -6.91 3.14
N ILE A 780 -35.69 -7.21 1.99
CA ILE A 780 -35.67 -6.35 0.80
C ILE A 780 -36.41 -5.04 1.07
N HIS A 781 -37.59 -5.06 1.68
CA HIS A 781 -38.32 -3.82 1.99
C HIS A 781 -37.51 -2.91 2.92
N THR A 782 -36.83 -3.47 3.92
CA THR A 782 -35.98 -2.68 4.83
C THR A 782 -34.79 -2.07 4.07
N LEU A 783 -34.15 -2.82 3.17
CA LEU A 783 -33.10 -2.30 2.30
C LEU A 783 -33.63 -1.18 1.37
N MET A 784 -34.82 -1.36 0.79
CA MET A 784 -35.48 -0.34 -0.04
C MET A 784 -35.73 0.96 0.75
N ASP A 785 -36.20 0.86 2.00
CA ASP A 785 -36.35 2.01 2.89
C ASP A 785 -35.00 2.73 3.10
N ALA A 786 -33.88 1.99 3.18
CA ALA A 786 -32.54 2.57 3.28
C ALA A 786 -32.22 3.49 2.09
N TYR A 787 -32.44 3.05 0.84
CA TYR A 787 -32.21 3.89 -0.34
C TYR A 787 -32.97 5.21 -0.28
N TYR A 788 -34.26 5.18 0.10
CA TYR A 788 -35.07 6.39 0.23
C TYR A 788 -34.57 7.28 1.37
N ASN A 789 -34.23 6.70 2.52
CA ASN A 789 -33.72 7.43 3.67
C ASN A 789 -32.36 8.09 3.41
N HIS A 790 -31.55 7.47 2.55
CA HIS A 790 -30.24 7.98 2.14
C HIS A 790 -30.28 8.86 0.88
N GLY A 791 -31.48 9.16 0.35
CA GLY A 791 -31.63 10.08 -0.77
C GLY A 791 -31.09 9.55 -2.09
N MET A 792 -31.00 8.22 -2.24
CA MET A 792 -30.53 7.58 -3.47
C MET A 792 -31.52 7.73 -4.64
N PHE A 793 -32.76 8.17 -4.35
CA PHE A 793 -33.77 8.47 -5.35
C PHE A 793 -34.29 9.92 -5.24
N THR A 794 -34.40 10.60 -6.39
CA THR A 794 -35.03 11.91 -6.55
C THR A 794 -36.15 11.81 -7.57
N ASN A 795 -37.40 12.06 -7.15
CA ASN A 795 -38.60 11.95 -8.00
C ASN A 795 -38.78 10.57 -8.69
N GLY A 796 -38.33 9.50 -8.05
CA GLY A 796 -38.42 8.13 -8.60
C GLY A 796 -37.33 7.76 -9.60
N LEU A 797 -36.29 8.60 -9.75
CA LEU A 797 -35.09 8.31 -10.53
C LEU A 797 -33.87 8.26 -9.60
N ALA A 798 -32.83 7.53 -9.95
CA ALA A 798 -31.57 7.53 -9.22
C ALA A 798 -31.01 8.95 -9.09
N THR A 799 -30.60 9.33 -7.87
CA THR A 799 -30.00 10.64 -7.57
C THR A 799 -28.56 10.72 -8.07
N ILE A 800 -27.85 9.59 -8.05
CA ILE A 800 -26.48 9.47 -8.50
C ILE A 800 -26.44 8.84 -9.89
N MET A 801 -25.45 9.20 -10.69
CA MET A 801 -25.15 8.55 -11.96
C MET A 801 -24.00 7.58 -11.71
N ALA A 802 -24.32 6.32 -11.44
CA ALA A 802 -23.37 5.22 -11.38
C ALA A 802 -23.19 4.61 -12.79
N ASP A 803 -22.49 3.47 -12.88
CA ASP A 803 -22.41 2.72 -14.13
C ASP A 803 -23.78 2.18 -14.59
N GLN A 804 -23.80 1.58 -15.78
CA GLN A 804 -25.06 1.14 -16.39
C GLN A 804 -25.74 0.00 -15.63
N LEU A 805 -24.98 -0.84 -14.91
CA LEU A 805 -25.52 -1.94 -14.11
C LEU A 805 -26.22 -1.37 -12.88
N HIS A 806 -25.51 -0.59 -12.08
CA HIS A 806 -26.04 0.02 -10.86
C HIS A 806 -27.14 1.07 -11.11
N SER A 807 -27.25 1.60 -12.33
CA SER A 807 -28.37 2.46 -12.70
C SER A 807 -29.66 1.69 -13.03
N TYR A 808 -29.56 0.42 -13.40
CA TYR A 808 -30.69 -0.46 -13.73
C TYR A 808 -31.26 -1.15 -12.49
N GLU A 809 -30.39 -1.59 -11.60
CA GLU A 809 -30.68 -2.31 -10.36
C GLU A 809 -31.27 -1.38 -9.29
#